data_AF-A0A2S0I2X1-F1
#
_entry.id   AF-A0A2S0I2X1-F1
#
_cell.length_a   1.000
_cell.length_b   1.000
_cell.length_c   1.000
_cell.angle_alpha   90.00
_cell.angle_beta   90.00
_cell.angle_gamma   90.00
#
_symmetry.space_group_name_H-M   'P 1'
#
loop_
_entity.id
_entity.type
_entity.pdbx_description
1 polymer ?
#
loop_
_entity_poly.entity_id
_entity_poly.type
_entity_poly.pdbx_seq_one_letter_code
_entity_poly.pdbx_strand_id
1 'polypeptide(L)'
;MRKVPWLILSVVSVAAGAAQAQGSPDAAASAPSVSSTPQLRTSPGLRMHRLPDESIPAFMEADTISGDPDYELTLSGNAQVRRIDGVIKGDEINYRKDTGKVDVRGNARMMRDGTLVTGPNATFNVDRYSGEVEKPNFWLGATGGFAVADHADIFSKSQMRLHTVTYSGCPCENPSWYIKANSVDIDFDENEGVARGGVLYFKDVPILASPYMTFPVKRERKSGFLIPTYGTTSQGGFDISIPYYFNLAPNYDLTVQPRYFSKRGTQLGGEFRYMGYTYGGMLDGTYLPDDDVTGKDRWMYWWRHQQQFSHGFYTDWDIAKVSDDNYFRDISQLGLNQASTTYLPQRGRVGWVSNYWSAYAQVYKFQTLQDPDAPLVPPYDKEPEIYLRGSRYDWGGFDVDWTSTAVRFSMPQYGAALRAPDGDRFQTYPTISYPIVRPGWFFTPKAGINYTSYQTKWYGVDAQGLNGGVASGLPRSQTRTVPIMSLDTGLIFERDTTLFGKSSTQTLEPRLYYLYVPYRDQSKIPVFDTSLADFSFTQAFEENIYSGGWDRIANANQLTAALTTRWLDADTGFERMSLGVAQRLYFEDQKVTLPLETPRTNVRSDFLVGASAALTDTLNTDVAAQYNPYDNNWSRGLISARWSPQRLTTVAVAYRYQRDPQPGVFYQPQGQNQVSLAVQWPFSKRWYGVGRVDYSLRSGPSSTLADTTESPRVTQAIAGLEYKGDCCWVGRMVYQRYAVSAADTNSALFFQLELTGLGSLGTDPMNLLNRSIPGYTRVTPPAQAGTTFERYE
;
A
#
# COMPACT_ATOMS: atom_id res chain seq x y z
N MET A 1 -38.24 46.43 28.24
CA MET A 1 -38.38 47.79 27.67
C MET A 1 -37.09 48.17 26.95
N ARG A 2 -37.14 48.60 25.67
CA ARG A 2 -36.09 49.32 24.88
C ARG A 2 -34.69 48.65 24.75
N LYS A 3 -34.01 48.70 23.59
CA LYS A 3 -34.41 48.99 22.18
C LYS A 3 -33.31 48.47 21.24
N VAL A 4 -33.70 47.93 20.09
CA VAL A 4 -32.85 47.60 18.93
C VAL A 4 -32.76 48.84 18.00
N PRO A 5 -31.60 49.14 17.37
CA PRO A 5 -31.42 49.07 15.89
C PRO A 5 -29.97 48.69 15.44
N TRP A 6 -29.57 48.40 14.19
CA TRP A 6 -30.12 47.84 12.93
C TRP A 6 -29.07 48.06 11.80
N LEU A 7 -28.76 47.03 10.98
CA LEU A 7 -28.30 47.05 9.56
C LEU A 7 -27.10 47.97 9.16
N ILE A 8 -26.44 47.90 7.98
CA ILE A 8 -26.71 47.49 6.57
C ILE A 8 -25.40 46.83 6.04
N LEU A 9 -25.28 45.76 5.25
CA LEU A 9 -26.10 45.04 4.25
C LEU A 9 -26.09 45.63 2.81
N SER A 10 -25.04 45.35 2.02
CA SER A 10 -25.04 45.59 0.56
C SER A 10 -24.61 44.35 -0.25
N VAL A 11 -25.56 43.81 -1.00
CA VAL A 11 -25.40 42.75 -2.00
C VAL A 11 -25.17 43.41 -3.36
N VAL A 12 -24.25 42.86 -4.16
CA VAL A 12 -24.33 42.97 -5.63
C VAL A 12 -24.25 41.57 -6.21
N SER A 13 -25.39 41.12 -6.72
CA SER A 13 -25.54 39.88 -7.46
C SER A 13 -25.48 40.16 -8.97
N VAL A 14 -24.70 39.37 -9.71
CA VAL A 14 -24.93 39.15 -11.14
C VAL A 14 -25.11 37.65 -11.33
N ALA A 15 -26.27 37.24 -11.82
CA ALA A 15 -26.60 35.85 -12.11
C ALA A 15 -26.70 35.64 -13.62
N ALA A 16 -26.06 34.58 -14.12
CA ALA A 16 -26.48 33.82 -15.31
C ALA A 16 -25.53 32.63 -15.52
N GLY A 17 -26.06 31.49 -15.99
CA GLY A 17 -25.25 30.36 -16.47
C GLY A 17 -25.37 29.09 -15.63
N ALA A 18 -26.46 28.35 -15.82
CA ALA A 18 -26.54 26.96 -15.36
C ALA A 18 -25.75 26.04 -16.32
N ALA A 19 -24.81 25.27 -15.78
CA ALA A 19 -24.28 24.08 -16.42
C ALA A 19 -23.89 23.06 -15.34
N GLN A 20 -24.43 21.85 -15.42
CA GLN A 20 -24.05 20.75 -14.54
C GLN A 20 -22.79 20.02 -15.06
N ALA A 21 -22.22 19.22 -14.16
CA ALA A 21 -21.48 17.97 -14.41
C ALA A 21 -19.94 18.01 -14.57
N GLN A 22 -19.32 17.41 -13.54
CA GLN A 22 -18.25 16.39 -13.60
C GLN A 22 -16.80 16.79 -13.96
N GLY A 23 -15.90 16.48 -13.01
CA GLY A 23 -14.84 15.48 -13.25
C GLY A 23 -13.46 15.96 -13.69
N SER A 24 -12.50 15.92 -12.76
CA SER A 24 -11.04 15.85 -12.99
C SER A 24 -10.62 14.63 -13.86
N PRO A 25 -9.36 14.49 -14.36
CA PRO A 25 -8.13 15.20 -13.97
C PRO A 25 -7.18 15.60 -15.13
N ASP A 26 -5.96 16.00 -14.75
CA ASP A 26 -4.70 16.11 -15.52
C ASP A 26 -4.57 17.12 -16.67
N ALA A 27 -3.66 18.08 -16.47
CA ALA A 27 -3.10 18.93 -17.51
C ALA A 27 -1.61 18.57 -17.74
N ALA A 28 -1.37 17.58 -18.60
CA ALA A 28 -0.03 17.34 -19.15
C ALA A 28 0.34 18.47 -20.13
N ALA A 29 1.62 18.84 -20.18
CA ALA A 29 2.12 19.80 -21.16
C ALA A 29 1.99 19.25 -22.59
N SER A 30 1.71 20.14 -23.55
CA SER A 30 1.34 19.80 -24.92
C SER A 30 2.48 19.15 -25.74
N ALA A 31 2.26 17.91 -26.19
CA ALA A 31 2.93 17.34 -27.35
C ALA A 31 2.07 17.57 -28.62
N PRO A 32 2.66 17.67 -29.83
CA PRO A 32 1.91 17.88 -31.06
C PRO A 32 1.00 16.69 -31.40
N SER A 33 -0.07 16.98 -32.14
CA SER A 33 -1.18 16.06 -32.40
C SER A 33 -0.79 14.87 -33.29
N VAL A 34 -0.36 13.78 -32.66
CA VAL A 34 -0.37 12.45 -33.27
C VAL A 34 -1.82 11.93 -33.29
N SER A 35 -2.23 11.39 -34.43
CA SER A 35 -3.59 10.90 -34.70
C SER A 35 -4.16 10.04 -33.57
N SER A 36 -5.37 10.37 -33.12
CA SER A 36 -6.08 9.66 -32.06
C SER A 36 -6.20 8.16 -32.38
N THR A 37 -5.49 7.33 -31.61
CA THR A 37 -5.83 5.91 -31.50
C THR A 37 -7.28 5.80 -31.01
N PRO A 38 -8.10 4.87 -31.54
CA PRO A 38 -9.49 4.77 -31.15
C PRO A 38 -9.61 4.40 -29.66
N GLN A 39 -9.98 5.37 -28.82
CA GLN A 39 -10.34 5.08 -27.43
C GLN A 39 -11.74 4.48 -27.37
N LEU A 40 -11.83 3.29 -26.77
CA LEU A 40 -13.10 2.65 -26.47
C LEU A 40 -13.88 3.50 -25.45
N ARG A 41 -14.97 4.13 -25.90
CA ARG A 41 -15.94 4.76 -25.00
C ARG A 41 -16.88 3.70 -24.45
N THR A 42 -17.11 3.71 -23.13
CA THR A 42 -18.15 2.90 -22.51
C THR A 42 -19.52 3.32 -23.05
N SER A 43 -20.27 2.39 -23.62
CA SER A 43 -21.63 2.63 -24.09
C SER A 43 -22.63 2.35 -22.96
N PRO A 44 -23.25 3.37 -22.33
CA PRO A 44 -24.28 3.15 -21.31
C PRO A 44 -25.60 2.57 -21.87
N GLY A 45 -25.68 2.40 -23.20
CA GLY A 45 -26.82 1.80 -23.91
C GLY A 45 -26.83 0.28 -23.95
N LEU A 46 -25.71 -0.40 -23.65
CA LEU A 46 -25.66 -1.86 -23.49
C LEU A 46 -26.22 -2.26 -22.11
N ARG A 47 -27.54 -2.10 -21.96
CA ARG A 47 -28.32 -2.65 -20.84
C ARG A 47 -29.01 -3.92 -21.32
N MET A 48 -28.90 -5.02 -20.58
CA MET A 48 -29.76 -6.18 -20.83
C MET A 48 -31.22 -5.77 -20.61
N HIS A 49 -31.99 -5.73 -21.70
CA HIS A 49 -33.42 -5.45 -21.63
C HIS A 49 -34.14 -6.73 -21.20
N ARG A 50 -34.41 -6.85 -19.90
CA ARG A 50 -35.20 -7.97 -19.36
C ARG A 50 -36.66 -7.81 -19.78
N LEU A 51 -37.07 -8.62 -20.75
CA LEU A 51 -38.48 -8.82 -21.08
C LEU A 51 -39.20 -9.47 -19.89
N PRO A 52 -40.48 -9.14 -19.61
CA PRO A 52 -41.34 -9.93 -18.74
C PRO A 52 -41.35 -11.41 -19.17
N ASP A 53 -41.32 -12.35 -18.23
CA ASP A 53 -41.16 -13.78 -18.51
C ASP A 53 -42.19 -14.33 -19.52
N GLU A 54 -43.44 -13.90 -19.40
CA GLU A 54 -44.57 -14.24 -20.30
C GLU A 54 -44.40 -13.74 -21.73
N SER A 55 -43.53 -12.75 -21.95
CA SER A 55 -43.23 -12.16 -23.27
C SER A 55 -41.94 -12.65 -23.91
N ILE A 56 -41.21 -13.56 -23.25
CA ILE A 56 -40.00 -14.19 -23.80
C ILE A 56 -40.42 -15.37 -24.69
N PRO A 57 -40.26 -15.29 -26.03
CA PRO A 57 -40.57 -16.41 -26.91
C PRO A 57 -39.63 -17.60 -26.64
N ALA A 58 -40.20 -18.79 -26.66
CA ALA A 58 -39.46 -20.05 -26.70
C ALA A 58 -39.38 -20.55 -28.15
N PHE A 59 -38.16 -20.86 -28.60
CA PHE A 59 -37.89 -21.49 -29.89
C PHE A 59 -37.62 -22.97 -29.67
N MET A 60 -38.29 -23.81 -30.46
CA MET A 60 -38.21 -25.28 -30.37
C MET A 60 -37.60 -25.83 -31.66
N GLU A 61 -36.66 -26.76 -31.51
CA GLU A 61 -35.88 -27.34 -32.61
C GLU A 61 -35.61 -28.82 -32.29
N ALA A 62 -35.85 -29.72 -33.23
CA ALA A 62 -35.62 -31.16 -33.12
C ALA A 62 -35.69 -31.80 -34.51
N ASP A 63 -35.16 -33.02 -34.65
CA ASP A 63 -35.27 -33.83 -35.88
C ASP A 63 -36.74 -34.18 -36.16
N THR A 64 -37.52 -34.42 -35.09
CA THR A 64 -38.97 -34.66 -35.15
C THR A 64 -39.69 -33.96 -34.00
N ILE A 65 -40.87 -33.39 -34.28
CA ILE A 65 -41.78 -32.82 -33.29
C ILE A 65 -43.15 -33.45 -33.53
N SER A 66 -43.76 -34.01 -32.48
CA SER A 66 -45.02 -34.76 -32.55
C SER A 66 -45.90 -34.52 -31.32
N GLY A 67 -47.21 -34.78 -31.46
CA GLY A 67 -48.19 -34.58 -30.39
C GLY A 67 -49.18 -33.45 -30.67
N ASP A 68 -49.93 -33.07 -29.63
CA ASP A 68 -50.93 -32.00 -29.64
C ASP A 68 -50.38 -30.76 -28.90
N PRO A 69 -50.21 -29.60 -29.56
CA PRO A 69 -49.73 -28.36 -28.94
C PRO A 69 -50.58 -27.83 -27.76
N ASP A 70 -51.82 -28.32 -27.61
CA ASP A 70 -52.72 -27.99 -26.52
C ASP A 70 -52.78 -29.05 -25.41
N TYR A 71 -52.08 -30.18 -25.55
CA TYR A 71 -52.04 -31.24 -24.52
C TYR A 71 -50.65 -31.79 -24.20
N GLU A 72 -50.00 -32.47 -25.16
CA GLU A 72 -48.69 -33.11 -24.98
C GLU A 72 -47.86 -32.99 -26.26
N LEU A 73 -46.65 -32.43 -26.14
CA LEU A 73 -45.73 -32.17 -27.24
C LEU A 73 -44.40 -32.90 -26.99
N THR A 74 -44.02 -33.82 -27.87
CA THR A 74 -42.76 -34.57 -27.80
C THR A 74 -41.83 -34.14 -28.93
N LEU A 75 -40.66 -33.63 -28.57
CA LEU A 75 -39.53 -33.32 -29.43
C LEU A 75 -38.52 -34.47 -29.33
N SER A 76 -38.11 -35.08 -30.45
CA SER A 76 -37.19 -36.22 -30.45
C SER A 76 -36.10 -36.06 -31.52
N GLY A 77 -34.86 -36.39 -31.15
CA GLY A 77 -33.67 -36.22 -31.97
C GLY A 77 -33.15 -34.77 -31.90
N ASN A 78 -31.94 -34.58 -31.38
CA ASN A 78 -31.29 -33.27 -31.19
C ASN A 78 -32.20 -32.21 -30.51
N ALA A 79 -33.11 -32.64 -29.63
CA ALA A 79 -34.19 -31.81 -29.13
C ALA A 79 -33.66 -30.63 -28.30
N GLN A 80 -34.11 -29.42 -28.64
CA GLN A 80 -33.68 -28.16 -28.06
C GLN A 80 -34.88 -27.23 -27.83
N VAL A 81 -34.93 -26.63 -26.64
CA VAL A 81 -35.83 -25.51 -26.33
C VAL A 81 -34.98 -24.32 -25.89
N ARG A 82 -35.06 -23.19 -26.61
CA ARG A 82 -34.27 -21.98 -26.37
C ARG A 82 -35.15 -20.77 -26.07
N ARG A 83 -34.88 -20.11 -24.96
CA ARG A 83 -35.37 -18.75 -24.62
C ARG A 83 -34.19 -17.78 -24.60
N ILE A 84 -34.44 -16.48 -24.43
CA ILE A 84 -33.36 -15.48 -24.33
C ILE A 84 -32.53 -15.64 -23.05
N ASP A 85 -33.12 -16.22 -22.01
CA ASP A 85 -32.52 -16.38 -20.67
C ASP A 85 -31.96 -17.79 -20.42
N GLY A 86 -32.19 -18.75 -21.30
CA GLY A 86 -31.62 -20.10 -21.15
C GLY A 86 -31.95 -21.06 -22.29
N VAL A 87 -31.25 -22.20 -22.30
CA VAL A 87 -31.40 -23.27 -23.31
C VAL A 87 -31.47 -24.62 -22.61
N ILE A 88 -32.42 -25.46 -23.00
CA ILE A 88 -32.56 -26.85 -22.59
C ILE A 88 -32.35 -27.75 -23.81
N LYS A 89 -31.61 -28.86 -23.66
CA LYS A 89 -31.39 -29.90 -24.67
C LYS A 89 -31.55 -31.30 -24.08
N GLY A 90 -31.89 -32.26 -24.93
CA GLY A 90 -31.86 -33.70 -24.65
C GLY A 90 -32.04 -34.53 -25.93
N ASP A 91 -32.02 -35.85 -25.79
CA ASP A 91 -32.33 -36.76 -26.91
C ASP A 91 -33.86 -36.77 -27.18
N GLU A 92 -34.66 -36.65 -26.12
CA GLU A 92 -36.12 -36.48 -26.13
C GLU A 92 -36.53 -35.40 -25.10
N ILE A 93 -37.44 -34.50 -25.48
CA ILE A 93 -38.09 -33.53 -24.59
C ILE A 93 -39.61 -33.67 -24.76
N ASN A 94 -40.29 -34.17 -23.73
CA ASN A 94 -41.75 -34.24 -23.68
C ASN A 94 -42.27 -33.12 -22.77
N TYR A 95 -43.21 -32.30 -23.26
CA TYR A 95 -43.91 -31.27 -22.51
C TYR A 95 -45.42 -31.57 -22.46
N ARG A 96 -45.98 -31.75 -21.27
CA ARG A 96 -47.42 -31.81 -21.01
C ARG A 96 -47.93 -30.47 -20.47
N LYS A 97 -48.83 -29.86 -21.23
CA LYS A 97 -49.41 -28.53 -20.98
C LYS A 97 -50.43 -28.54 -19.84
N ASP A 98 -51.14 -29.65 -19.64
CA ASP A 98 -52.16 -29.83 -18.60
C ASP A 98 -51.59 -29.78 -17.16
N THR A 99 -50.33 -30.16 -17.02
CA THR A 99 -49.61 -30.33 -15.76
C THR A 99 -48.38 -29.42 -15.67
N GLY A 100 -48.05 -28.69 -16.73
CA GLY A 100 -46.84 -27.88 -16.85
C GLY A 100 -45.54 -28.69 -16.84
N LYS A 101 -45.60 -30.02 -17.01
CA LYS A 101 -44.46 -30.92 -16.77
C LYS A 101 -43.65 -31.15 -18.04
N VAL A 102 -42.35 -30.89 -17.96
CA VAL A 102 -41.33 -31.19 -18.98
C VAL A 102 -40.48 -32.36 -18.48
N ASP A 103 -40.41 -33.43 -19.27
CA ASP A 103 -39.50 -34.56 -19.07
C ASP A 103 -38.42 -34.52 -20.17
N VAL A 104 -37.16 -34.30 -19.77
CA VAL A 104 -35.99 -34.32 -20.64
C VAL A 104 -35.24 -35.64 -20.43
N ARG A 105 -35.10 -36.44 -21.48
CA ARG A 105 -34.49 -37.77 -21.42
C ARG A 105 -33.31 -37.88 -22.37
N GLY A 106 -32.25 -38.50 -21.88
CA GLY A 106 -31.01 -38.72 -22.62
C GLY A 106 -30.24 -37.42 -22.82
N ASN A 107 -28.96 -37.39 -22.43
CA ASN A 107 -28.06 -36.25 -22.60
C ASN A 107 -28.68 -34.90 -22.17
N ALA A 108 -29.44 -34.87 -21.07
CA ALA A 108 -30.09 -33.66 -20.59
C ALA A 108 -29.07 -32.55 -20.30
N ARG A 109 -29.22 -31.38 -20.92
CA ARG A 109 -28.36 -30.20 -20.68
C ARG A 109 -29.19 -28.94 -20.54
N MET A 110 -28.87 -28.10 -19.57
CA MET A 110 -29.51 -26.82 -19.33
C MET A 110 -28.43 -25.74 -19.13
N MET A 111 -28.44 -24.67 -19.94
CA MET A 111 -27.63 -23.48 -19.67
C MET A 111 -28.52 -22.30 -19.29
N ARG A 112 -28.20 -21.62 -18.19
CA ARG A 112 -28.87 -20.40 -17.71
C ARG A 112 -27.87 -19.52 -16.96
N ASP A 113 -27.90 -18.20 -17.19
CA ASP A 113 -27.05 -17.20 -16.51
C ASP A 113 -25.54 -17.56 -16.45
N GLY A 114 -25.00 -18.21 -17.48
CA GLY A 114 -23.59 -18.64 -17.55
C GLY A 114 -23.27 -19.90 -16.73
N THR A 115 -24.27 -20.57 -16.16
CA THR A 115 -24.15 -21.90 -15.55
C THR A 115 -24.68 -22.97 -16.51
N LEU A 116 -23.90 -24.03 -16.73
CA LEU A 116 -24.31 -25.23 -17.46
C LEU A 116 -24.57 -26.36 -16.45
N VAL A 117 -25.71 -27.04 -16.58
CA VAL A 117 -26.08 -28.25 -15.84
C VAL A 117 -26.25 -29.38 -16.84
N THR A 118 -25.68 -30.57 -16.58
CA THR A 118 -25.83 -31.75 -17.45
C THR A 118 -26.13 -33.01 -16.64
N GLY A 119 -26.93 -33.93 -17.18
CA GLY A 119 -27.28 -35.20 -16.52
C GLY A 119 -27.89 -36.22 -17.49
N PRO A 120 -28.14 -37.46 -17.04
CA PRO A 120 -28.86 -38.46 -17.83
C PRO A 120 -30.29 -38.04 -18.17
N ASN A 121 -31.04 -37.54 -17.18
CA ASN A 121 -32.43 -37.09 -17.31
C ASN A 121 -32.65 -35.85 -16.45
N ALA A 122 -33.64 -35.03 -16.79
CA ALA A 122 -34.11 -33.92 -15.97
C ALA A 122 -35.63 -33.79 -16.07
N THR A 123 -36.29 -33.57 -14.94
CA THR A 123 -37.73 -33.30 -14.85
C THR A 123 -37.93 -31.87 -14.40
N PHE A 124 -38.80 -31.11 -15.08
CA PHE A 124 -39.09 -29.73 -14.71
C PHE A 124 -40.60 -29.45 -14.78
N ASN A 125 -41.06 -28.46 -14.01
CA ASN A 125 -42.41 -27.94 -14.10
C ASN A 125 -42.32 -26.45 -14.43
N VAL A 126 -42.75 -26.04 -15.62
CA VAL A 126 -42.57 -24.66 -16.09
C VAL A 126 -43.47 -23.64 -15.39
N ASP A 127 -44.59 -24.08 -14.82
CA ASP A 127 -45.54 -23.20 -14.12
C ASP A 127 -45.08 -22.92 -12.67
N ARG A 128 -44.59 -23.95 -11.99
CA ARG A 128 -44.08 -23.88 -10.60
C ARG A 128 -42.60 -23.52 -10.52
N TYR A 129 -41.87 -23.67 -11.61
CA TYR A 129 -40.40 -23.56 -11.68
C TYR A 129 -39.68 -24.51 -10.72
N SER A 130 -40.29 -25.67 -10.47
CA SER A 130 -39.78 -26.74 -9.63
C SER A 130 -39.40 -27.95 -10.48
N GLY A 131 -38.45 -28.77 -10.03
CA GLY A 131 -38.00 -29.92 -10.81
C GLY A 131 -36.99 -30.77 -10.06
N GLU A 132 -36.43 -31.74 -10.76
CA GLU A 132 -35.39 -32.63 -10.27
C GLU A 132 -34.40 -32.97 -11.40
N VAL A 133 -33.13 -33.15 -11.04
CA VAL A 133 -32.09 -33.63 -11.96
C VAL A 133 -31.34 -34.76 -11.28
N GLU A 134 -31.32 -35.93 -11.91
CA GLU A 134 -30.52 -37.06 -11.46
C GLU A 134 -29.06 -36.84 -11.85
N LYS A 135 -28.11 -37.13 -10.95
CA LYS A 135 -26.66 -37.06 -11.20
C LYS A 135 -26.16 -35.81 -11.95
N PRO A 136 -26.55 -34.59 -11.54
CA PRO A 136 -26.19 -33.38 -12.26
C PRO A 136 -24.71 -33.03 -12.12
N ASN A 137 -24.10 -32.64 -13.24
CA ASN A 137 -22.79 -32.00 -13.30
C ASN A 137 -22.99 -30.51 -13.66
N PHE A 138 -22.46 -29.63 -12.82
CA PHE A 138 -22.52 -28.19 -12.95
C PHE A 138 -21.18 -27.63 -13.40
N TRP A 139 -21.22 -26.68 -14.34
CA TRP A 139 -20.10 -25.80 -14.68
C TRP A 139 -20.52 -24.35 -14.49
N LEU A 140 -19.77 -23.62 -13.68
CA LEU A 140 -20.07 -22.27 -13.20
C LEU A 140 -19.19 -21.25 -13.95
N GLY A 141 -19.56 -20.88 -15.18
CA GLY A 141 -18.70 -20.07 -16.07
C GLY A 141 -18.28 -18.72 -15.50
N ALA A 142 -19.12 -18.09 -14.67
CA ALA A 142 -18.79 -16.81 -14.02
C ALA A 142 -17.69 -16.90 -12.95
N THR A 143 -17.42 -18.09 -12.39
CA THR A 143 -16.43 -18.32 -11.32
C THR A 143 -15.36 -19.36 -11.68
N GLY A 144 -15.52 -20.08 -12.80
CA GLY A 144 -14.59 -21.12 -13.26
C GLY A 144 -14.66 -22.43 -12.47
N GLY A 145 -15.74 -22.66 -11.72
CA GLY A 145 -15.92 -23.82 -10.85
C GLY A 145 -16.72 -24.97 -11.48
N PHE A 146 -16.49 -26.18 -10.98
CA PHE A 146 -17.24 -27.39 -11.33
C PHE A 146 -17.86 -27.99 -10.07
N ALA A 147 -19.08 -28.53 -10.17
CA ALA A 147 -19.68 -29.33 -9.10
C ALA A 147 -20.38 -30.57 -9.67
N VAL A 148 -20.47 -31.63 -8.89
CA VAL A 148 -21.31 -32.81 -9.18
C VAL A 148 -22.16 -33.14 -7.95
N ALA A 149 -23.36 -33.66 -8.14
CA ALA A 149 -24.23 -34.12 -7.06
C ALA A 149 -24.89 -35.46 -7.44
N ASP A 150 -25.38 -36.21 -6.45
CA ASP A 150 -26.14 -37.44 -6.72
C ASP A 150 -27.56 -37.11 -7.24
N HIS A 151 -28.16 -36.06 -6.69
CA HIS A 151 -29.51 -35.58 -7.00
C HIS A 151 -29.63 -34.07 -6.73
N ALA A 152 -30.44 -33.38 -7.51
CA ALA A 152 -30.82 -31.98 -7.28
C ALA A 152 -32.34 -31.83 -7.23
N ASP A 153 -32.87 -31.30 -6.14
CA ASP A 153 -34.25 -30.82 -6.03
C ASP A 153 -34.28 -29.32 -6.34
N ILE A 154 -35.07 -28.90 -7.31
CA ILE A 154 -35.35 -27.49 -7.62
C ILE A 154 -36.73 -27.17 -7.05
N PHE A 155 -36.81 -26.26 -6.08
CA PHE A 155 -38.07 -25.87 -5.44
C PHE A 155 -38.71 -24.65 -6.12
N SER A 156 -37.89 -23.75 -6.68
CA SER A 156 -38.35 -22.54 -7.37
C SER A 156 -37.26 -22.01 -8.33
N LYS A 157 -37.53 -20.86 -8.97
CA LYS A 157 -36.51 -20.09 -9.72
C LYS A 157 -35.27 -19.72 -8.89
N SER A 158 -35.42 -19.61 -7.57
CA SER A 158 -34.40 -19.11 -6.66
C SER A 158 -33.93 -20.12 -5.62
N GLN A 159 -34.64 -21.21 -5.38
CA GLN A 159 -34.31 -22.19 -4.34
C GLN A 159 -34.08 -23.60 -4.89
N MET A 160 -32.95 -24.19 -4.55
CA MET A 160 -32.63 -25.59 -4.84
C MET A 160 -31.82 -26.26 -3.74
N ARG A 161 -31.92 -27.60 -3.65
CA ARG A 161 -31.11 -28.45 -2.77
C ARG A 161 -30.38 -29.48 -3.60
N LEU A 162 -29.08 -29.58 -3.39
CA LEU A 162 -28.22 -30.61 -3.98
C LEU A 162 -27.86 -31.63 -2.90
N HIS A 163 -27.86 -32.92 -3.23
CA HIS A 163 -27.51 -34.02 -2.31
C HIS A 163 -26.19 -34.66 -2.72
N THR A 164 -25.34 -35.00 -1.74
CA THR A 164 -23.97 -35.53 -1.94
C THR A 164 -23.16 -34.72 -2.95
N VAL A 165 -22.90 -33.45 -2.64
CA VAL A 165 -22.22 -32.53 -3.57
C VAL A 165 -20.70 -32.69 -3.46
N THR A 166 -20.02 -32.69 -4.59
CA THR A 166 -18.56 -32.51 -4.69
C THR A 166 -18.26 -31.30 -5.57
N TYR A 167 -17.61 -30.26 -5.02
CA TYR A 167 -17.28 -29.00 -5.69
C TYR A 167 -15.76 -28.81 -5.81
N SER A 168 -15.28 -28.26 -6.93
CA SER A 168 -13.90 -27.81 -7.09
C SER A 168 -13.80 -26.58 -8.01
N GLY A 169 -12.91 -25.65 -7.66
CA GLY A 169 -12.46 -24.56 -8.54
C GLY A 169 -11.29 -24.93 -9.47
N CYS A 170 -10.96 -26.22 -9.60
CA CYS A 170 -9.90 -26.69 -10.47
C CYS A 170 -10.40 -26.93 -11.91
N PRO A 171 -9.95 -26.19 -12.94
CA PRO A 171 -10.20 -26.48 -14.36
C PRO A 171 -9.55 -27.77 -14.92
N CYS A 172 -9.34 -28.82 -14.12
CA CYS A 172 -8.76 -30.08 -14.59
C CYS A 172 -9.61 -31.29 -14.18
N GLU A 173 -9.57 -32.32 -15.03
CA GLU A 173 -10.30 -33.59 -14.87
C GLU A 173 -10.08 -34.26 -13.51
N ASN A 174 -8.86 -34.21 -12.97
CA ASN A 174 -8.50 -34.74 -11.66
C ASN A 174 -8.15 -33.58 -10.71
N PRO A 175 -9.14 -32.97 -10.04
CA PRO A 175 -8.95 -31.79 -9.20
C PRO A 175 -8.03 -32.09 -8.01
N SER A 176 -7.00 -31.27 -7.79
CA SER A 176 -6.09 -31.49 -6.64
C SER A 176 -6.73 -31.20 -5.29
N TRP A 177 -7.84 -30.45 -5.28
CA TRP A 177 -8.65 -30.19 -4.10
C TRP A 177 -10.14 -30.21 -4.48
N TYR A 178 -10.99 -30.67 -3.57
CA TYR A 178 -12.44 -30.59 -3.72
C TYR A 178 -13.12 -30.53 -2.35
N ILE A 179 -14.33 -29.98 -2.29
CA ILE A 179 -15.17 -29.98 -1.09
C ILE A 179 -16.30 -30.98 -1.32
N LYS A 180 -16.42 -31.99 -0.45
CA LYS A 180 -17.56 -32.90 -0.44
C LYS A 180 -18.52 -32.53 0.70
N ALA A 181 -19.81 -32.41 0.43
CA ALA A 181 -20.84 -32.09 1.43
C ALA A 181 -22.06 -33.01 1.29
N ASN A 182 -22.74 -33.28 2.40
CA ASN A 182 -23.90 -34.18 2.43
C ASN A 182 -25.11 -33.54 1.74
N SER A 183 -25.32 -32.24 1.94
CA SER A 183 -26.28 -31.45 1.18
C SER A 183 -25.79 -30.01 1.02
N VAL A 184 -26.23 -29.35 -0.05
CA VAL A 184 -26.02 -27.93 -0.29
C VAL A 184 -27.37 -27.30 -0.61
N ASP A 185 -27.87 -26.44 0.28
CA ASP A 185 -29.00 -25.56 -0.02
C ASP A 185 -28.49 -24.32 -0.75
N ILE A 186 -29.16 -23.90 -1.80
CA ILE A 186 -28.88 -22.65 -2.52
C ILE A 186 -30.18 -21.84 -2.61
N ASP A 187 -30.10 -20.61 -2.10
CA ASP A 187 -31.09 -19.56 -2.20
C ASP A 187 -30.48 -18.35 -2.92
N PHE A 188 -30.93 -18.12 -4.15
CA PHE A 188 -30.50 -17.00 -4.97
C PHE A 188 -31.12 -15.67 -4.52
N ASP A 189 -32.28 -15.66 -3.85
CA ASP A 189 -32.90 -14.42 -3.38
C ASP A 189 -32.12 -13.86 -2.19
N GLU A 190 -31.83 -14.70 -1.19
CA GLU A 190 -31.02 -14.39 0.01
C GLU A 190 -29.50 -14.35 -0.24
N ASN A 191 -29.04 -14.66 -1.47
CA ASN A 191 -27.61 -14.79 -1.80
C ASN A 191 -26.88 -15.80 -0.87
N GLU A 192 -27.50 -16.96 -0.65
CA GLU A 192 -27.06 -17.95 0.32
C GLU A 192 -26.85 -19.33 -0.30
N GLY A 193 -25.60 -19.82 -0.30
CA GLY A 193 -25.30 -21.25 -0.31
C GLY A 193 -24.98 -21.76 1.10
N VAL A 194 -25.56 -22.89 1.52
CA VAL A 194 -25.28 -23.57 2.80
C VAL A 194 -24.92 -25.04 2.55
N ALA A 195 -23.63 -25.36 2.62
CA ALA A 195 -23.15 -26.74 2.56
C ALA A 195 -23.09 -27.36 3.96
N ARG A 196 -23.75 -28.51 4.18
CA ARG A 196 -23.78 -29.22 5.48
C ARG A 196 -22.90 -30.48 5.48
N GLY A 197 -22.21 -30.70 6.59
CA GLY A 197 -21.25 -31.80 6.75
C GLY A 197 -20.13 -31.72 5.70
N GLY A 198 -19.67 -30.51 5.39
CA GLY A 198 -18.74 -30.28 4.29
C GLY A 198 -17.29 -30.50 4.71
N VAL A 199 -16.54 -31.24 3.90
CA VAL A 199 -15.14 -31.60 4.12
C VAL A 199 -14.33 -31.21 2.89
N LEU A 200 -13.32 -30.36 3.09
CA LEU A 200 -12.30 -30.04 2.11
C LEU A 200 -11.25 -31.15 2.08
N TYR A 201 -11.11 -31.77 0.92
CA TYR A 201 -10.08 -32.73 0.59
C TYR A 201 -9.00 -32.06 -0.25
N PHE A 202 -7.74 -32.42 0.03
CA PHE A 202 -6.58 -32.09 -0.79
C PHE A 202 -5.83 -33.38 -1.09
N LYS A 203 -5.70 -33.74 -2.37
CA LYS A 203 -5.18 -35.04 -2.81
C LYS A 203 -5.82 -36.22 -2.05
N ASP A 204 -7.16 -36.21 -2.01
CA ASP A 204 -8.01 -37.22 -1.36
C ASP A 204 -7.84 -37.34 0.17
N VAL A 205 -6.99 -36.51 0.79
CA VAL A 205 -6.83 -36.40 2.24
C VAL A 205 -7.75 -35.30 2.79
N PRO A 206 -8.63 -35.57 3.78
CA PRO A 206 -9.45 -34.53 4.41
C PRO A 206 -8.56 -33.60 5.25
N ILE A 207 -8.57 -32.30 4.94
CA ILE A 207 -7.73 -31.30 5.61
C ILE A 207 -8.51 -30.29 6.46
N LEU A 208 -9.80 -30.09 6.16
CA LEU A 208 -10.68 -29.21 6.95
C LEU A 208 -12.12 -29.72 6.86
N ALA A 209 -12.78 -29.90 7.99
CA ALA A 209 -14.18 -30.28 8.07
C ALA A 209 -14.97 -29.18 8.78
N SER A 210 -16.19 -28.89 8.30
CA SER A 210 -17.12 -27.99 8.98
C SER A 210 -18.54 -28.57 8.98
N PRO A 211 -19.27 -28.53 10.11
CA PRO A 211 -20.68 -28.93 10.16
C PRO A 211 -21.56 -28.11 9.19
N TYR A 212 -21.22 -26.84 8.96
CA TYR A 212 -21.86 -25.96 7.98
C TYR A 212 -20.83 -25.00 7.35
N MET A 213 -20.95 -24.74 6.05
CA MET A 213 -20.20 -23.68 5.36
C MET A 213 -21.17 -22.81 4.57
N THR A 214 -21.06 -21.50 4.76
CA THR A 214 -21.86 -20.50 4.02
C THR A 214 -21.02 -19.85 2.95
N PHE A 215 -21.60 -19.63 1.77
CA PHE A 215 -20.97 -18.91 0.66
C PHE A 215 -22.00 -18.02 -0.06
N PRO A 216 -21.57 -16.90 -0.68
CA PRO A 216 -22.44 -16.13 -1.57
C PRO A 216 -22.57 -16.83 -2.93
N VAL A 217 -23.74 -16.75 -3.54
CA VAL A 217 -24.04 -17.29 -4.89
C VAL A 217 -24.07 -16.20 -5.97
N LYS A 218 -24.01 -14.93 -5.54
CA LYS A 218 -23.83 -13.72 -6.34
C LYS A 218 -22.52 -13.02 -5.92
N ARG A 219 -22.26 -11.79 -6.40
CA ARG A 219 -20.98 -11.07 -6.18
C ARG A 219 -20.93 -10.28 -4.87
N GLU A 220 -22.05 -10.13 -4.18
CA GLU A 220 -22.18 -9.40 -2.93
C GLU A 220 -21.51 -10.14 -1.77
N ARG A 221 -20.96 -9.39 -0.81
CA ARG A 221 -20.26 -9.95 0.36
C ARG A 221 -21.26 -10.62 1.32
N LYS A 222 -20.76 -11.56 2.12
CA LYS A 222 -21.56 -12.29 3.11
C LYS A 222 -20.75 -12.64 4.36
N SER A 223 -21.42 -12.70 5.51
CA SER A 223 -20.85 -13.14 6.78
C SER A 223 -20.49 -14.63 6.79
N GLY A 224 -19.41 -14.99 7.48
CA GLY A 224 -18.95 -16.37 7.61
C GLY A 224 -17.54 -16.48 8.17
N PHE A 225 -17.10 -17.71 8.44
CA PHE A 225 -15.71 -17.98 8.79
C PHE A 225 -14.78 -17.70 7.61
N LEU A 226 -13.71 -16.96 7.87
CA LEU A 226 -12.57 -16.87 6.96
C LEU A 226 -11.66 -18.07 7.16
N ILE A 227 -10.81 -18.33 6.16
CA ILE A 227 -9.84 -19.43 6.22
C ILE A 227 -8.88 -19.19 7.40
N PRO A 228 -8.66 -20.17 8.29
CA PRO A 228 -7.78 -19.99 9.43
C PRO A 228 -6.32 -19.84 9.00
N THR A 229 -5.59 -18.99 9.73
CA THR A 229 -4.15 -18.80 9.57
C THR A 229 -3.40 -19.50 10.69
N TYR A 230 -2.19 -19.94 10.40
CA TYR A 230 -1.32 -20.60 11.38
C TYR A 230 0.15 -20.39 11.05
N GLY A 231 1.01 -20.58 12.06
CA GLY A 231 2.46 -20.52 11.94
C GLY A 231 3.14 -20.77 13.27
N THR A 232 4.44 -20.45 13.35
CA THR A 232 5.17 -20.48 14.61
C THR A 232 6.22 -19.36 14.67
N THR A 233 6.44 -18.80 15.86
CA THR A 233 7.46 -17.79 16.14
C THR A 233 8.23 -18.11 17.41
N SER A 234 9.47 -17.62 17.53
CA SER A 234 10.22 -17.76 18.77
C SER A 234 9.55 -17.06 19.96
N GLN A 235 8.87 -15.93 19.74
CA GLN A 235 8.24 -15.13 20.81
C GLN A 235 6.81 -15.56 21.19
N GLY A 236 5.99 -15.99 20.24
CA GLY A 236 4.61 -16.44 20.49
C GLY A 236 4.43 -17.95 20.58
N GLY A 237 5.39 -18.74 20.11
CA GLY A 237 5.24 -20.19 19.95
C GLY A 237 4.40 -20.54 18.72
N PHE A 238 3.66 -21.65 18.79
CA PHE A 238 2.66 -21.99 17.79
C PHE A 238 1.50 -20.99 17.85
N ASP A 239 1.08 -20.51 16.69
CA ASP A 239 0.10 -19.44 16.51
C ASP A 239 -0.97 -19.96 15.56
N ILE A 240 -2.24 -19.87 15.97
CA ILE A 240 -3.41 -20.21 15.15
C ILE A 240 -4.49 -19.17 15.33
N SER A 241 -5.13 -18.78 14.24
CA SER A 241 -6.21 -17.79 14.25
C SER A 241 -7.36 -18.16 13.34
N ILE A 242 -8.58 -17.93 13.82
CA ILE A 242 -9.84 -18.37 13.18
C ILE A 242 -10.75 -17.14 13.03
N PRO A 243 -10.62 -16.34 11.96
CA PRO A 243 -11.39 -15.11 11.82
C PRO A 243 -12.84 -15.42 11.40
N TYR A 244 -13.79 -14.67 11.97
CA TYR A 244 -15.18 -14.63 11.50
C TYR A 244 -15.49 -13.24 10.97
N TYR A 245 -15.95 -13.17 9.73
CA TYR A 245 -16.35 -11.94 9.05
C TYR A 245 -17.85 -11.72 9.18
N PHE A 246 -18.25 -10.50 9.56
CA PHE A 246 -19.61 -10.00 9.62
C PHE A 246 -19.81 -8.93 8.54
N ASN A 247 -20.54 -9.27 7.49
CA ASN A 247 -21.08 -8.26 6.57
C ASN A 247 -22.30 -7.61 7.23
N LEU A 248 -22.09 -6.50 7.94
CA LEU A 248 -23.14 -5.82 8.71
C LEU A 248 -24.03 -4.96 7.81
N ALA A 249 -23.44 -4.28 6.82
CA ALA A 249 -24.13 -3.53 5.77
C ALA A 249 -23.22 -3.38 4.54
N PRO A 250 -23.74 -3.02 3.36
CA PRO A 250 -22.93 -2.84 2.14
C PRO A 250 -21.78 -1.84 2.27
N ASN A 251 -21.81 -0.97 3.29
CA ASN A 251 -20.85 0.08 3.52
C ASN A 251 -20.07 -0.03 4.86
N TYR A 252 -20.30 -1.05 5.68
CA TYR A 252 -19.45 -1.34 6.85
C TYR A 252 -19.46 -2.82 7.25
N ASP A 253 -18.30 -3.31 7.70
CA ASP A 253 -18.10 -4.69 8.09
C ASP A 253 -17.19 -4.82 9.33
N LEU A 254 -17.27 -5.98 9.98
CA LEU A 254 -16.49 -6.31 11.17
C LEU A 254 -15.87 -7.70 10.99
N THR A 255 -14.58 -7.85 11.23
CA THR A 255 -13.94 -9.17 11.39
C THR A 255 -13.59 -9.35 12.86
N VAL A 256 -14.04 -10.43 13.49
CA VAL A 256 -13.61 -10.81 14.85
C VAL A 256 -12.68 -12.00 14.74
N GLN A 257 -11.53 -11.92 15.40
CA GLN A 257 -10.41 -12.81 15.17
C GLN A 257 -9.84 -13.36 16.49
N PRO A 258 -10.38 -14.46 17.04
CA PRO A 258 -9.66 -15.23 18.05
C PRO A 258 -8.32 -15.72 17.49
N ARG A 259 -7.27 -15.60 18.30
CA ARG A 259 -5.89 -16.00 18.00
C ARG A 259 -5.27 -16.61 19.26
N TYR A 260 -4.74 -17.82 19.14
CA TYR A 260 -4.12 -18.53 20.25
C TYR A 260 -2.61 -18.64 20.04
N PHE A 261 -1.86 -18.26 21.07
CA PHE A 261 -0.41 -18.36 21.15
C PHE A 261 -0.02 -19.42 22.18
N SER A 262 0.71 -20.46 21.76
CA SER A 262 1.09 -21.57 22.65
C SER A 262 2.04 -21.19 23.79
N LYS A 263 2.57 -19.96 23.80
CA LYS A 263 3.41 -19.41 24.87
C LYS A 263 2.76 -18.27 25.66
N ARG A 264 1.64 -17.70 25.20
CA ARG A 264 1.12 -16.41 25.72
C ARG A 264 -0.39 -16.37 25.98
N GLY A 265 -1.14 -17.41 25.60
CA GLY A 265 -2.57 -17.48 25.83
C GLY A 265 -3.42 -17.04 24.63
N THR A 266 -4.66 -16.62 24.89
CA THR A 266 -5.67 -16.34 23.84
C THR A 266 -5.92 -14.85 23.68
N GLN A 267 -5.58 -14.32 22.51
CA GLN A 267 -5.90 -12.96 22.09
C GLN A 267 -7.23 -12.93 21.32
N LEU A 268 -8.03 -11.89 21.55
CA LEU A 268 -9.16 -11.52 20.71
C LEU A 268 -8.80 -10.29 19.88
N GLY A 269 -8.80 -10.42 18.55
CA GLY A 269 -8.64 -9.33 17.60
C GLY A 269 -9.96 -8.87 16.98
N GLY A 270 -9.99 -7.65 16.45
CA GLY A 270 -11.09 -7.07 15.71
C GLY A 270 -10.61 -6.10 14.62
N GLU A 271 -11.19 -6.17 13.43
CA GLU A 271 -11.04 -5.19 12.35
C GLU A 271 -12.43 -4.68 11.96
N PHE A 272 -12.75 -3.43 12.29
CA PHE A 272 -14.01 -2.77 11.87
C PHE A 272 -13.72 -1.79 10.73
N ARG A 273 -14.32 -1.99 9.57
CA ARG A 273 -14.14 -1.10 8.40
C ARG A 273 -15.46 -0.46 8.03
N TYR A 274 -15.39 0.78 7.57
CA TYR A 274 -16.56 1.53 7.16
C TYR A 274 -16.23 2.49 6.02
N MET A 275 -17.24 2.77 5.20
CA MET A 275 -17.17 3.64 4.04
C MET A 275 -18.52 4.35 3.86
N GLY A 276 -18.51 5.50 3.20
CA GLY A 276 -19.66 6.24 2.74
C GLY A 276 -19.27 7.10 1.54
N TYR A 277 -20.21 7.88 1.02
CA TYR A 277 -19.96 8.74 -0.15
C TYR A 277 -18.83 9.77 0.05
N THR A 278 -18.61 10.16 1.30
CA THR A 278 -17.68 11.24 1.67
C THR A 278 -16.64 10.82 2.69
N TYR A 279 -16.71 9.61 3.25
CA TYR A 279 -15.85 9.15 4.34
C TYR A 279 -15.43 7.69 4.20
N GLY A 280 -14.35 7.32 4.86
CA GLY A 280 -13.96 5.93 5.03
C GLY A 280 -12.93 5.78 6.15
N GLY A 281 -12.92 4.61 6.77
CA GLY A 281 -12.02 4.33 7.88
C GLY A 281 -11.97 2.86 8.28
N MET A 282 -11.04 2.58 9.19
CA MET A 282 -10.70 1.27 9.72
C MET A 282 -10.29 1.44 11.18
N LEU A 283 -10.86 0.63 12.06
CA LEU A 283 -10.49 0.49 13.46
C LEU A 283 -10.00 -0.94 13.67
N ASP A 284 -8.70 -1.08 13.85
CA ASP A 284 -8.06 -2.32 14.29
C ASP A 284 -7.98 -2.32 15.82
N GLY A 285 -8.18 -3.46 16.45
CA GLY A 285 -8.04 -3.61 17.90
C GLY A 285 -7.70 -5.04 18.32
N THR A 286 -6.97 -5.19 19.41
CA THR A 286 -6.71 -6.51 20.03
C THR A 286 -6.71 -6.41 21.55
N TYR A 287 -7.01 -7.54 22.19
CA TYR A 287 -6.90 -7.71 23.64
C TYR A 287 -6.44 -9.14 23.95
N LEU A 288 -5.32 -9.25 24.67
CA LEU A 288 -4.77 -10.47 25.25
C LEU A 288 -4.79 -10.28 26.77
N PRO A 289 -5.76 -10.87 27.49
CA PRO A 289 -5.74 -10.89 28.95
C PRO A 289 -4.60 -11.79 29.44
N ASP A 290 -3.97 -11.42 30.55
CA ASP A 290 -3.00 -12.24 31.29
C ASP A 290 -1.98 -12.99 30.38
N ASP A 291 -1.16 -12.25 29.61
CA ASP A 291 -0.11 -12.84 28.75
C ASP A 291 0.83 -13.71 29.60
N ASP A 292 0.81 -15.03 29.39
CA ASP A 292 1.53 -16.04 30.21
C ASP A 292 3.03 -15.75 30.40
N VAL A 293 3.65 -14.97 29.51
CA VAL A 293 5.08 -14.57 29.60
C VAL A 293 5.28 -13.32 30.46
N THR A 294 4.29 -12.42 30.53
CA THR A 294 4.45 -11.08 31.12
C THR A 294 3.57 -10.82 32.35
N GLY A 295 2.52 -11.61 32.56
CA GLY A 295 1.54 -11.44 33.65
C GLY A 295 0.76 -10.13 33.55
N LYS A 296 0.44 -9.70 32.31
CA LYS A 296 -0.19 -8.40 32.02
C LYS A 296 -1.25 -8.54 30.93
N ASP A 297 -2.28 -7.71 31.03
CA ASP A 297 -3.21 -7.45 29.94
C ASP A 297 -2.53 -6.61 28.86
N ARG A 298 -2.53 -7.10 27.62
CA ARG A 298 -1.88 -6.47 26.48
C ARG A 298 -2.86 -6.19 25.37
N TRP A 299 -2.78 -5.00 24.79
CA TRP A 299 -3.77 -4.53 23.83
C TRP A 299 -3.17 -3.54 22.84
N MET A 300 -3.81 -3.46 21.68
CA MET A 300 -3.57 -2.41 20.70
C MET A 300 -4.92 -1.84 20.24
N TYR A 301 -4.90 -0.59 19.80
CA TYR A 301 -5.89 -0.10 18.86
C TYR A 301 -5.23 0.80 17.81
N TRP A 302 -5.79 0.80 16.61
CA TRP A 302 -5.37 1.68 15.52
C TRP A 302 -6.60 2.15 14.75
N TRP A 303 -6.96 3.42 14.92
CA TRP A 303 -8.08 4.04 14.22
C TRP A 303 -7.59 4.99 13.13
N ARG A 304 -7.91 4.68 11.88
CA ARG A 304 -7.63 5.50 10.70
C ARG A 304 -8.94 5.93 10.05
N HIS A 305 -9.08 7.22 9.79
CA HIS A 305 -10.27 7.80 9.15
C HIS A 305 -9.88 8.94 8.23
N GLN A 306 -10.63 9.07 7.14
CA GLN A 306 -10.61 10.21 6.24
C GLN A 306 -12.04 10.57 5.85
N GLN A 307 -12.35 11.87 5.81
CA GLN A 307 -13.63 12.37 5.36
C GLN A 307 -13.49 13.72 4.66
N GLN A 308 -14.09 13.82 3.49
CA GLN A 308 -14.27 15.06 2.75
C GLN A 308 -15.63 15.67 3.12
N PHE A 309 -15.73 16.98 3.09
CA PHE A 309 -16.97 17.73 3.25
C PHE A 309 -17.16 18.67 2.05
N SER A 310 -18.34 19.29 1.96
CA SER A 310 -18.59 20.33 0.96
C SER A 310 -17.62 21.52 1.11
N HIS A 311 -17.44 22.30 0.04
CA HIS A 311 -16.64 23.54 0.04
C HIS A 311 -15.15 23.34 0.38
N GLY A 312 -14.61 22.14 0.14
CA GLY A 312 -13.18 21.83 0.27
C GLY A 312 -12.70 21.55 1.70
N PHE A 313 -13.60 21.53 2.68
CA PHE A 313 -13.26 21.08 4.04
C PHE A 313 -13.01 19.57 4.08
N TYR A 314 -12.12 19.11 4.94
CA TYR A 314 -11.87 17.69 5.20
C TYR A 314 -11.47 17.47 6.67
N THR A 315 -11.59 16.23 7.13
CA THR A 315 -11.03 15.78 8.41
C THR A 315 -10.35 14.42 8.22
N ASP A 316 -9.25 14.21 8.93
CA ASP A 316 -8.59 12.91 9.02
C ASP A 316 -8.02 12.68 10.41
N TRP A 317 -7.95 11.42 10.82
CA TRP A 317 -7.23 11.04 12.01
C TRP A 317 -6.54 9.68 11.83
N ASP A 318 -5.43 9.54 12.55
CA ASP A 318 -4.58 8.36 12.58
C ASP A 318 -4.11 8.20 14.02
N ILE A 319 -4.80 7.35 14.77
CA ILE A 319 -4.68 7.22 16.22
C ILE A 319 -4.34 5.78 16.56
N ALA A 320 -3.07 5.53 16.83
CA ALA A 320 -2.52 4.26 17.27
C ALA A 320 -2.05 4.32 18.73
N LYS A 321 -2.32 3.26 19.49
CA LYS A 321 -1.83 3.10 20.85
C LYS A 321 -1.69 1.62 21.22
N VAL A 322 -0.69 1.29 22.02
CA VAL A 322 -0.48 -0.04 22.61
C VAL A 322 -0.32 0.04 24.13
N SER A 323 -0.55 -1.09 24.80
CA SER A 323 -0.38 -1.30 26.25
C SER A 323 1.04 -1.03 26.75
N ASP A 324 2.05 -1.41 25.97
CA ASP A 324 3.45 -1.47 26.40
C ASP A 324 4.43 -1.39 25.22
N ASP A 325 5.67 -1.01 25.51
CA ASP A 325 6.72 -0.77 24.52
C ASP A 325 7.10 -2.01 23.68
N ASN A 326 6.97 -3.21 24.26
CA ASN A 326 7.34 -4.45 23.58
C ASN A 326 6.21 -5.06 22.75
N TYR A 327 5.04 -4.43 22.67
CA TYR A 327 3.84 -5.00 22.06
C TYR A 327 4.11 -5.58 20.66
N PHE A 328 4.68 -4.80 19.73
CA PHE A 328 4.93 -5.26 18.36
C PHE A 328 6.15 -6.19 18.20
N ARG A 329 7.05 -6.23 19.20
CA ARG A 329 8.21 -7.14 19.23
C ARG A 329 7.77 -8.56 19.57
N ASP A 330 6.84 -8.67 20.51
CA ASP A 330 6.25 -9.92 20.99
C ASP A 330 5.09 -10.40 20.11
N ILE A 331 4.16 -9.48 19.81
CA ILE A 331 2.87 -9.74 19.19
C ILE A 331 2.84 -9.04 17.81
N SER A 332 3.48 -9.68 16.85
CA SER A 332 3.43 -9.29 15.43
C SER A 332 2.41 -10.14 14.66
N GLN A 333 1.75 -9.57 13.66
CA GLN A 333 1.01 -10.35 12.68
C GLN A 333 1.98 -11.08 11.76
N LEU A 334 1.81 -12.39 11.61
CA LEU A 334 2.67 -13.22 10.76
C LEU A 334 2.64 -12.73 9.31
N GLY A 335 3.81 -12.63 8.66
CA GLY A 335 3.95 -12.10 7.30
C GLY A 335 4.01 -10.57 7.20
N LEU A 336 3.96 -9.82 8.31
CA LEU A 336 4.16 -8.37 8.34
C LEU A 336 5.37 -7.99 9.23
N ASN A 337 6.23 -7.11 8.73
CA ASN A 337 7.38 -6.57 9.49
C ASN A 337 6.92 -5.47 10.47
N GLN A 338 6.01 -5.79 11.39
CA GLN A 338 5.49 -4.83 12.39
C GLN A 338 6.47 -4.58 13.54
N ALA A 339 7.36 -5.52 13.85
CA ALA A 339 8.27 -5.44 14.99
C ALA A 339 9.32 -4.31 14.92
N SER A 340 9.54 -3.71 13.75
CA SER A 340 10.40 -2.52 13.58
C SER A 340 9.65 -1.20 13.83
N THR A 341 8.42 -1.24 14.35
CA THR A 341 7.64 -0.04 14.70
C THR A 341 8.14 0.54 16.01
N THR A 342 8.60 1.78 16.01
CA THR A 342 9.12 2.50 17.19
C THR A 342 8.30 3.74 17.57
N TYR A 343 7.44 4.24 16.67
CA TYR A 343 6.59 5.40 16.91
C TYR A 343 5.16 5.10 16.43
N LEU A 344 4.17 5.38 17.27
CA LEU A 344 2.75 5.24 16.94
C LEU A 344 2.11 6.64 16.83
N PRO A 345 1.53 7.00 15.68
CA PRO A 345 0.95 8.31 15.47
C PRO A 345 -0.34 8.48 16.28
N GLN A 346 -0.54 9.67 16.83
CA GLN A 346 -1.79 10.11 17.43
C GLN A 346 -2.13 11.48 16.84
N ARG A 347 -2.63 11.46 15.59
CA ARG A 347 -2.98 12.64 14.81
C ARG A 347 -4.49 12.79 14.68
N GLY A 348 -4.99 13.99 14.89
CA GLY A 348 -6.32 14.42 14.42
C GLY A 348 -6.21 15.78 13.74
N ARG A 349 -6.72 15.90 12.51
CA ARG A 349 -6.58 17.08 11.64
C ARG A 349 -7.91 17.46 11.00
N VAL A 350 -8.24 18.74 11.04
CA VAL A 350 -9.29 19.35 10.21
C VAL A 350 -8.62 20.30 9.23
N GLY A 351 -8.95 20.20 7.95
CA GLY A 351 -8.37 21.02 6.90
C GLY A 351 -9.40 21.60 5.94
N TRP A 352 -8.91 22.48 5.08
CA TRP A 352 -9.66 23.16 4.03
C TRP A 352 -8.76 23.40 2.82
N VAL A 353 -9.29 23.13 1.62
CA VAL A 353 -8.59 23.31 0.34
C VAL A 353 -9.45 24.08 -0.64
N SER A 354 -8.82 24.98 -1.39
CA SER A 354 -9.36 25.77 -2.48
C SER A 354 -8.31 25.85 -3.61
N ASN A 355 -8.65 26.48 -4.73
CA ASN A 355 -7.82 26.49 -5.94
C ASN A 355 -6.39 27.01 -5.73
N TYR A 356 -6.20 27.94 -4.80
CA TYR A 356 -4.91 28.57 -4.49
C TYR A 356 -4.49 28.47 -3.03
N TRP A 357 -5.32 27.88 -2.17
CA TRP A 357 -5.12 27.90 -0.71
C TRP A 357 -5.39 26.53 -0.10
N SER A 358 -4.53 26.11 0.82
CA SER A 358 -4.75 24.97 1.70
C SER A 358 -4.43 25.35 3.13
N ALA A 359 -5.32 25.05 4.07
CA ALA A 359 -5.12 25.27 5.49
C ALA A 359 -5.46 24.02 6.29
N TYR A 360 -4.84 23.83 7.45
CA TYR A 360 -5.30 22.85 8.43
C TYR A 360 -4.99 23.28 9.86
N ALA A 361 -5.76 22.73 10.80
CA ALA A 361 -5.43 22.69 12.22
C ALA A 361 -5.36 21.22 12.64
N GLN A 362 -4.28 20.83 13.33
CA GLN A 362 -4.10 19.48 13.83
C GLN A 362 -3.53 19.43 15.25
N VAL A 363 -3.83 18.34 15.93
CA VAL A 363 -3.05 17.85 17.07
C VAL A 363 -2.30 16.63 16.57
N TYR A 364 -0.99 16.57 16.81
CA TYR A 364 -0.16 15.43 16.40
C TYR A 364 0.81 15.06 17.51
N LYS A 365 0.60 13.88 18.10
CA LYS A 365 1.45 13.30 19.15
C LYS A 365 2.02 11.97 18.72
N PHE A 366 2.97 11.44 19.50
CA PHE A 366 3.50 10.09 19.30
C PHE A 366 3.60 9.29 20.61
N GLN A 367 3.15 8.03 20.60
CA GLN A 367 3.66 7.06 21.57
C GLN A 367 4.97 6.50 21.01
N THR A 368 6.10 6.84 21.65
CA THR A 368 7.41 6.25 21.34
C THR A 368 7.55 4.95 22.11
N LEU A 369 7.78 3.85 21.39
CA LEU A 369 7.99 2.53 21.96
C LEU A 369 9.47 2.37 22.33
N GLN A 370 9.72 2.21 23.63
CA GLN A 370 11.05 2.29 24.22
C GLN A 370 11.81 0.96 24.23
N ASP A 371 13.11 1.04 23.95
CA ASP A 371 14.04 -0.07 24.13
C ASP A 371 14.93 0.21 25.35
N PRO A 372 14.88 -0.59 26.44
CA PRO A 372 15.76 -0.38 27.60
C PRO A 372 17.25 -0.44 27.23
N ASP A 373 17.57 -1.27 26.23
CA ASP A 373 18.90 -1.47 25.68
C ASP A 373 19.33 -0.35 24.72
N ALA A 374 18.38 0.44 24.19
CA ALA A 374 18.62 1.51 23.23
C ALA A 374 17.58 2.65 23.37
N PRO A 375 17.60 3.43 24.47
CA PRO A 375 16.63 4.49 24.77
C PRO A 375 16.38 5.46 23.61
N LEU A 376 15.11 5.67 23.27
CA LEU A 376 14.70 6.60 22.20
C LEU A 376 14.20 7.92 22.79
N VAL A 377 14.81 9.03 22.35
CA VAL A 377 14.28 10.38 22.64
C VAL A 377 12.96 10.55 21.88
N PRO A 378 11.82 10.81 22.55
CA PRO A 378 10.57 11.05 21.85
C PRO A 378 10.62 12.31 20.98
N PRO A 379 9.91 12.35 19.85
CA PRO A 379 9.67 13.59 19.12
C PRO A 379 8.77 14.53 19.94
N TYR A 380 8.81 15.83 19.62
CA TYR A 380 7.91 16.82 20.17
C TYR A 380 6.46 16.61 19.72
N ASP A 381 5.52 16.72 20.66
CA ASP A 381 4.09 16.78 20.36
C ASP A 381 3.72 18.19 19.84
N LYS A 382 2.82 18.25 18.84
CA LYS A 382 2.32 19.48 18.21
C LYS A 382 0.87 19.74 18.63
N GLU A 383 0.63 20.72 19.50
CA GLU A 383 -0.61 20.86 20.29
C GLU A 383 -1.14 22.30 20.46
N PRO A 384 -1.78 22.90 19.44
CA PRO A 384 -1.96 22.41 18.07
C PRO A 384 -0.86 22.91 17.11
N GLU A 385 -0.88 22.38 15.89
CA GLU A 385 -0.28 23.00 14.70
C GLU A 385 -1.38 23.54 13.79
N ILE A 386 -1.28 24.82 13.44
CA ILE A 386 -2.08 25.48 12.41
C ILE A 386 -1.16 25.76 11.23
N TYR A 387 -1.58 25.34 10.03
CA TYR A 387 -0.85 25.49 8.78
C TYR A 387 -1.70 26.26 7.77
N LEU A 388 -1.07 27.13 7.00
CA LEU A 388 -1.65 27.83 5.87
C LEU A 388 -0.63 27.85 4.73
N ARG A 389 -1.05 27.49 3.52
CA ARG A 389 -0.29 27.68 2.29
C ARG A 389 -1.16 28.33 1.23
N GLY A 390 -0.65 29.38 0.61
CA GLY A 390 -1.17 29.96 -0.62
C GLY A 390 -0.16 29.75 -1.75
N SER A 391 -0.58 29.22 -2.89
CA SER A 391 0.29 29.07 -4.07
C SER A 391 -0.44 29.47 -5.34
N ARG A 392 0.24 30.26 -6.17
CA ARG A 392 -0.25 30.68 -7.50
C ARG A 392 0.92 30.75 -8.47
N TYR A 393 0.90 29.85 -9.45
CA TYR A 393 1.86 29.80 -10.54
C TYR A 393 1.38 30.65 -11.72
N ASP A 394 2.32 31.12 -12.55
CA ASP A 394 2.11 32.01 -13.70
C ASP A 394 1.16 33.21 -13.42
N TRP A 395 1.36 33.87 -12.27
CA TRP A 395 0.72 35.15 -11.98
C TRP A 395 1.45 36.28 -12.70
N GLY A 396 1.27 36.34 -14.02
CA GLY A 396 1.97 37.29 -14.89
C GLY A 396 3.44 36.93 -15.09
N GLY A 397 3.74 35.64 -15.30
CA GLY A 397 5.10 35.10 -15.35
C GLY A 397 5.77 34.88 -13.99
N PHE A 398 5.13 35.27 -12.88
CA PHE A 398 5.64 35.02 -11.53
C PHE A 398 4.95 33.83 -10.86
N ASP A 399 5.75 33.00 -10.21
CA ASP A 399 5.27 31.98 -9.28
C ASP A 399 5.38 32.52 -7.87
N VAL A 400 4.27 32.51 -7.13
CA VAL A 400 4.20 32.96 -5.73
C VAL A 400 3.76 31.80 -4.85
N ASP A 401 4.58 31.47 -3.85
CA ASP A 401 4.23 30.52 -2.77
C ASP A 401 4.42 31.20 -1.43
N TRP A 402 3.41 31.09 -0.56
CA TRP A 402 3.43 31.59 0.79
C TRP A 402 2.97 30.50 1.76
N THR A 403 3.91 29.99 2.57
CA THR A 403 3.63 29.06 3.65
C THR A 403 3.70 29.76 5.01
N SER A 404 2.77 29.48 5.93
CA SER A 404 2.78 29.92 7.32
C SER A 404 2.40 28.79 8.27
N THR A 405 3.06 28.73 9.43
CA THR A 405 2.77 27.76 10.51
C THR A 405 2.69 28.45 11.87
N ALA A 406 1.74 28.04 12.70
CA ALA A 406 1.64 28.42 14.11
C ALA A 406 1.51 27.14 14.94
N VAL A 407 2.54 26.83 15.73
CA VAL A 407 2.67 25.53 16.41
C VAL A 407 2.99 25.74 17.88
N ARG A 408 2.29 25.02 18.76
CA ARG A 408 2.74 24.80 20.13
C ARG A 408 3.44 23.45 20.22
N PHE A 409 4.69 23.47 20.65
CA PHE A 409 5.51 22.29 20.91
C PHE A 409 5.50 21.96 22.40
N SER A 410 5.28 20.68 22.71
CA SER A 410 5.34 20.12 24.06
C SER A 410 6.24 18.88 24.06
N MET A 411 7.20 18.81 24.98
CA MET A 411 8.00 17.59 25.13
C MET A 411 7.26 16.58 26.02
N PRO A 412 6.93 15.37 25.54
CA PRO A 412 6.37 14.34 26.42
C PRO A 412 7.41 13.93 27.48
N GLN A 413 6.95 13.68 28.70
CA GLN A 413 7.85 13.34 29.81
C GLN A 413 8.46 11.95 29.59
N TYR A 414 9.79 11.89 29.49
CA TYR A 414 10.55 10.66 29.36
C TYR A 414 11.74 10.62 30.31
N GLY A 415 11.88 9.50 31.05
CA GLY A 415 12.87 9.36 32.11
C GLY A 415 12.66 10.30 33.31
N ALA A 416 13.62 10.28 34.24
CA ALA A 416 13.52 11.02 35.51
C ALA A 416 14.20 12.41 35.51
N ALA A 417 14.95 12.77 34.47
CA ALA A 417 15.96 13.84 34.57
C ALA A 417 15.95 14.93 33.47
N LEU A 418 15.30 14.72 32.32
CA LEU A 418 15.40 15.63 31.17
C LEU A 418 14.04 16.24 30.80
N ARG A 419 13.87 17.54 31.11
CA ARG A 419 12.80 18.38 30.55
C ARG A 419 13.40 19.25 29.45
N ALA A 420 13.10 18.92 28.20
CA ALA A 420 13.37 19.82 27.07
C ALA A 420 12.44 21.05 27.14
N PRO A 421 12.77 22.18 26.50
CA PRO A 421 11.92 23.37 26.51
C PRO A 421 10.60 23.10 25.76
N ASP A 422 9.49 23.66 26.25
CA ASP A 422 8.24 23.77 25.48
C ASP A 422 8.18 25.14 24.81
N GLY A 423 7.34 25.34 23.79
CA GLY A 423 7.16 26.69 23.25
C GLY A 423 6.23 26.84 22.07
N ASP A 424 5.83 28.08 21.82
CA ASP A 424 5.01 28.47 20.69
C ASP A 424 5.91 29.06 19.58
N ARG A 425 5.75 28.59 18.34
CA ARG A 425 6.43 29.10 17.14
C ARG A 425 5.40 29.60 16.13
N PHE A 426 5.52 30.85 15.69
CA PHE A 426 4.90 31.34 14.46
C PHE A 426 5.97 31.53 13.39
N GLN A 427 5.78 30.95 12.21
CA GLN A 427 6.68 31.04 11.06
C GLN A 427 5.88 31.42 9.82
N THR A 428 6.45 32.27 8.97
CA THR A 428 5.88 32.64 7.66
C THR A 428 7.00 32.81 6.65
N TYR A 429 6.78 32.29 5.44
CA TYR A 429 7.73 32.31 4.33
C TYR A 429 6.99 32.56 3.02
N PRO A 430 6.67 33.83 2.69
CA PRO A 430 6.35 34.25 1.33
C PRO A 430 7.59 34.22 0.44
N THR A 431 7.40 33.71 -0.78
CA THR A 431 8.40 33.59 -1.84
C THR A 431 7.82 34.00 -3.18
N ILE A 432 8.68 34.50 -4.07
CA ILE A 432 8.38 34.83 -5.46
C ILE A 432 9.53 34.38 -6.36
N SER A 433 9.21 33.73 -7.47
CA SER A 433 10.15 33.31 -8.51
C SER A 433 9.64 33.69 -9.90
N TYR A 434 10.55 33.80 -10.85
CA TYR A 434 10.25 34.15 -12.25
C TYR A 434 10.87 33.10 -13.20
N PRO A 435 10.23 31.96 -13.43
CA PRO A 435 10.80 30.86 -14.21
C PRO A 435 10.84 31.20 -15.72
N ILE A 436 12.04 31.35 -16.27
CA ILE A 436 12.26 31.46 -17.71
C ILE A 436 12.66 30.08 -18.23
N VAL A 437 11.71 29.37 -18.85
CA VAL A 437 11.93 28.04 -19.43
C VAL A 437 11.85 28.10 -20.95
N ARG A 438 12.84 27.52 -21.63
CA ARG A 438 12.95 27.43 -23.09
C ARG A 438 13.51 26.06 -23.50
N PRO A 439 13.33 25.62 -24.76
CA PRO A 439 14.03 24.45 -25.28
C PRO A 439 15.55 24.63 -25.09
N GLY A 440 16.19 23.64 -24.45
CA GLY A 440 17.63 23.62 -24.21
C GLY A 440 18.15 24.45 -23.01
N TRP A 441 17.33 25.23 -22.30
CA TRP A 441 17.78 25.97 -21.10
C TRP A 441 16.67 26.48 -20.18
N PHE A 442 17.02 26.72 -18.92
CA PHE A 442 16.16 27.41 -17.95
C PHE A 442 16.93 28.38 -17.07
N PHE A 443 16.24 29.41 -16.56
CA PHE A 443 16.77 30.40 -15.63
C PHE A 443 15.65 30.85 -14.68
N THR A 444 15.77 30.52 -13.39
CA THR A 444 14.73 30.71 -12.37
C THR A 444 15.32 31.43 -11.15
N PRO A 445 15.34 32.77 -11.13
CA PRO A 445 15.58 33.55 -9.92
C PRO A 445 14.40 33.40 -8.96
N LYS A 446 14.70 33.28 -7.66
CA LYS A 446 13.73 33.22 -6.56
C LYS A 446 14.20 34.07 -5.39
N ALA A 447 13.26 34.76 -4.75
CA ALA A 447 13.48 35.47 -3.50
C ALA A 447 12.35 35.19 -2.51
N GLY A 448 12.67 35.14 -1.23
CA GLY A 448 11.71 34.98 -0.15
C GLY A 448 12.18 35.61 1.15
N ILE A 449 11.27 35.78 2.12
CA ILE A 449 11.60 36.30 3.45
C ILE A 449 11.03 35.35 4.49
N ASN A 450 11.88 34.60 5.18
CA ASN A 450 11.47 33.77 6.30
C ASN A 450 11.45 34.62 7.58
N TYR A 451 10.26 34.83 8.13
CA TYR A 451 10.06 35.41 9.46
C TYR A 451 9.66 34.30 10.44
N THR A 452 10.25 34.32 11.63
CA THR A 452 9.91 33.39 12.71
C THR A 452 9.86 34.13 14.04
N SER A 453 8.88 33.80 14.87
CA SER A 453 8.68 34.31 16.22
C SER A 453 8.50 33.14 17.18
N TYR A 454 9.18 33.19 18.32
CA TYR A 454 9.20 32.16 19.35
C TYR A 454 8.74 32.71 20.69
N GLN A 455 8.03 31.90 21.45
CA GLN A 455 7.80 32.08 22.88
C GLN A 455 8.10 30.76 23.60
N THR A 456 9.27 30.69 24.23
CA THR A 456 9.88 29.47 24.76
C THR A 456 9.81 29.44 26.29
N LYS A 457 9.40 28.30 26.84
CA LYS A 457 9.35 28.01 28.26
C LYS A 457 10.50 27.07 28.61
N TRP A 458 11.60 27.68 29.02
CA TRP A 458 12.78 26.99 29.51
C TRP A 458 12.56 26.41 30.92
N TYR A 459 13.10 25.21 31.16
CA TYR A 459 13.20 24.57 32.47
C TYR A 459 14.66 24.61 32.94
N GLY A 460 14.94 24.51 34.25
CA GLY A 460 16.22 24.95 34.84
C GLY A 460 17.53 24.37 34.27
N VAL A 461 17.46 23.23 33.58
CA VAL A 461 18.56 22.64 32.79
C VAL A 461 18.24 22.72 31.30
N ASP A 462 19.22 23.08 30.50
CA ASP A 462 19.09 23.16 29.05
C ASP A 462 19.46 21.80 28.43
N ALA A 463 18.44 20.96 28.26
CA ALA A 463 18.54 19.65 27.62
C ALA A 463 19.01 19.68 26.15
N GLN A 464 19.06 20.86 25.52
CA GLN A 464 19.45 21.04 24.13
C GLN A 464 20.90 21.54 23.98
N GLY A 465 21.60 21.90 25.06
CA GLY A 465 23.02 22.28 25.01
C GLY A 465 23.31 23.63 24.35
N LEU A 466 22.31 24.50 24.21
CA LEU A 466 22.38 25.84 23.61
C LEU A 466 23.22 26.82 24.45
N ASN A 467 23.22 26.67 25.77
CA ASN A 467 23.93 27.55 26.71
C ASN A 467 24.71 26.74 27.76
N GLY A 468 25.57 25.82 27.30
CA GLY A 468 26.43 25.01 28.17
C GLY A 468 25.66 24.09 29.12
N GLY A 469 24.44 23.69 28.77
CA GLY A 469 23.55 22.88 29.62
C GLY A 469 22.77 23.67 30.67
N VAL A 470 22.93 24.99 30.75
CA VAL A 470 22.24 25.84 31.74
C VAL A 470 21.21 26.74 31.07
N ALA A 471 19.94 26.56 31.42
CA ALA A 471 18.84 27.32 30.80
C ALA A 471 18.72 28.77 31.29
N SER A 472 19.41 29.15 32.38
CA SER A 472 19.39 30.52 32.89
C SER A 472 20.04 31.49 31.89
N GLY A 473 19.35 32.57 31.56
CA GLY A 473 19.81 33.58 30.59
C GLY A 473 19.37 33.33 29.15
N LEU A 474 18.71 32.19 28.85
CA LEU A 474 18.05 32.00 27.57
C LEU A 474 16.78 32.87 27.48
N PRO A 475 16.60 33.67 26.41
CA PRO A 475 15.43 34.54 26.25
C PRO A 475 14.16 33.72 26.00
N ARG A 476 13.04 34.17 26.59
CA ARG A 476 11.72 33.54 26.38
C ARG A 476 11.15 33.90 25.00
N SER A 477 11.15 35.19 24.66
CA SER A 477 10.70 35.65 23.33
C SER A 477 11.89 35.95 22.42
N GLN A 478 11.82 35.46 21.18
CA GLN A 478 12.83 35.68 20.13
C GLN A 478 12.15 35.84 18.78
N THR A 479 12.71 36.67 17.91
CA THR A 479 12.29 36.78 16.51
C THR A 479 13.49 36.69 15.58
N ARG A 480 13.27 36.20 14.36
CA ARG A 480 14.29 36.00 13.34
C ARG A 480 13.71 36.35 11.97
N THR A 481 14.38 37.23 11.24
CA THR A 481 14.04 37.56 9.84
C THR A 481 15.24 37.27 8.95
N VAL A 482 15.06 36.37 7.98
CA VAL A 482 16.09 35.91 7.04
C VAL A 482 15.55 36.03 5.61
N PRO A 483 16.07 36.95 4.78
CA PRO A 483 15.82 36.89 3.35
C PRO A 483 16.60 35.72 2.75
N ILE A 484 15.97 34.98 1.84
CA ILE A 484 16.54 33.84 1.14
C ILE A 484 16.47 34.18 -0.35
N MET A 485 17.60 34.07 -1.06
CA MET A 485 17.69 34.33 -2.49
C MET A 485 18.37 33.15 -3.17
N SER A 486 17.76 32.61 -4.21
CA SER A 486 18.33 31.54 -5.01
C SER A 486 18.21 31.83 -6.50
N LEU A 487 19.12 31.23 -7.28
CA LEU A 487 19.09 31.25 -8.73
C LEU A 487 19.41 29.85 -9.22
N ASP A 488 18.41 29.21 -9.83
CA ASP A 488 18.55 27.90 -10.48
C ASP A 488 18.65 28.09 -11.99
N THR A 489 19.67 27.54 -12.62
CA THR A 489 19.88 27.66 -14.06
C THR A 489 20.54 26.41 -14.62
N GLY A 490 20.22 26.06 -15.86
CA GLY A 490 20.80 24.89 -16.51
C GLY A 490 20.62 24.91 -18.00
N LEU A 491 21.46 24.12 -18.68
CA LEU A 491 21.39 23.88 -20.12
C LEU A 491 21.07 22.40 -20.35
N ILE A 492 20.49 22.09 -21.50
CA ILE A 492 20.23 20.73 -21.96
C ILE A 492 20.74 20.65 -23.39
N PHE A 493 21.87 19.97 -23.58
CA PHE A 493 22.41 19.66 -24.90
C PHE A 493 21.99 18.25 -25.28
N GLU A 494 21.62 18.03 -26.54
CA GLU A 494 21.25 16.72 -27.07
C GLU A 494 22.15 16.39 -28.27
N ARG A 495 22.48 15.11 -28.43
CA ARG A 495 23.17 14.59 -29.62
C ARG A 495 22.77 13.16 -29.90
N ASP A 496 22.72 12.79 -31.17
CA ASP A 496 22.63 11.40 -31.57
C ASP A 496 23.97 10.69 -31.32
N THR A 497 23.89 9.45 -30.84
CA THR A 497 25.04 8.60 -30.52
C THR A 497 24.61 7.13 -30.60
N THR A 498 25.50 6.23 -30.20
CA THR A 498 25.16 4.84 -29.89
C THR A 498 25.51 4.49 -28.45
N LEU A 499 24.74 3.58 -27.85
CA LEU A 499 25.06 2.93 -26.58
C LEU A 499 24.88 1.42 -26.75
N PHE A 500 25.90 0.64 -26.38
CA PHE A 500 25.95 -0.83 -26.56
C PHE A 500 25.59 -1.30 -27.99
N GLY A 501 25.91 -0.50 -29.01
CA GLY A 501 25.62 -0.79 -30.42
C GLY A 501 24.20 -0.47 -30.89
N LYS A 502 23.32 0.04 -30.02
CA LYS A 502 21.98 0.55 -30.38
C LYS A 502 22.00 2.07 -30.55
N SER A 503 21.17 2.60 -31.44
CA SER A 503 20.94 4.05 -31.60
C SER A 503 20.40 4.65 -30.31
N SER A 504 20.94 5.80 -29.90
CA SER A 504 20.57 6.45 -28.65
C SER A 504 20.77 7.96 -28.75
N THR A 505 19.86 8.74 -28.17
CA THR A 505 20.05 10.17 -27.96
C THR A 505 20.72 10.38 -26.61
N GLN A 506 21.88 11.05 -26.59
CA GLN A 506 22.57 11.40 -25.36
C GLN A 506 22.28 12.85 -24.97
N THR A 507 21.88 13.08 -23.72
CA THR A 507 21.78 14.41 -23.13
C THR A 507 23.06 14.78 -22.38
N LEU A 508 23.36 16.08 -22.30
CA LEU A 508 24.33 16.65 -21.37
C LEU A 508 23.69 17.85 -20.68
N GLU A 509 23.50 17.74 -19.37
CA GLU A 509 22.67 18.60 -18.52
C GLU A 509 23.54 19.25 -17.43
N PRO A 510 24.31 20.32 -17.74
CA PRO A 510 24.95 21.13 -16.70
C PRO A 510 23.91 21.99 -15.98
N ARG A 511 23.94 21.99 -14.64
CA ARG A 511 23.08 22.80 -13.77
C ARG A 511 23.91 23.55 -12.73
N LEU A 512 23.60 24.82 -12.54
CA LEU A 512 24.17 25.69 -11.52
C LEU A 512 23.05 26.23 -10.64
N TYR A 513 23.26 26.16 -9.33
CA TYR A 513 22.34 26.67 -8.33
C TYR A 513 23.08 27.51 -7.30
N TYR A 514 22.85 28.81 -7.35
CA TYR A 514 23.40 29.76 -6.38
C TYR A 514 22.39 30.00 -5.26
N LEU A 515 22.86 30.02 -4.01
CA LEU A 515 22.05 30.31 -2.83
C LEU A 515 22.75 31.34 -1.94
N TYR A 516 22.01 32.39 -1.59
CA TYR A 516 22.41 33.41 -0.65
C TYR A 516 21.39 33.55 0.49
N VAL A 517 21.88 33.38 1.72
CA VAL A 517 21.13 33.48 2.98
C VAL A 517 22.05 34.15 4.00
N PRO A 518 21.77 35.39 4.44
CA PRO A 518 22.67 36.13 5.32
C PRO A 518 22.65 35.57 6.74
N TYR A 519 23.79 35.66 7.42
CA TYR A 519 23.91 35.22 8.81
C TYR A 519 22.97 35.98 9.77
N ARG A 520 22.28 35.19 10.60
CA ARG A 520 21.60 35.62 11.82
C ARG A 520 22.00 34.66 12.94
N ASP A 521 22.35 35.20 14.10
CA ASP A 521 22.59 34.39 15.29
C ASP A 521 21.29 33.68 15.71
N GLN A 522 21.41 32.36 15.89
CA GLN A 522 20.32 31.43 16.21
C GLN A 522 20.71 30.53 17.40
N SER A 523 21.86 30.79 18.03
CA SER A 523 22.44 29.99 19.12
C SER A 523 21.50 29.82 20.32
N LYS A 524 20.60 30.78 20.55
CA LYS A 524 19.66 30.81 21.68
C LYS A 524 18.24 30.37 21.32
N ILE A 525 17.96 30.06 20.04
CA ILE A 525 16.64 29.60 19.59
C ILE A 525 16.51 28.09 19.90
N PRO A 526 15.41 27.62 20.50
CA PRO A 526 15.19 26.18 20.73
C PRO A 526 15.18 25.39 19.41
N VAL A 527 15.35 24.08 19.50
CA VAL A 527 15.16 23.14 18.37
C VAL A 527 13.95 22.26 18.68
N PHE A 528 12.93 22.26 17.82
CA PHE A 528 11.71 21.48 18.04
C PHE A 528 11.51 20.37 17.01
N ASP A 529 11.41 20.73 15.72
CA ASP A 529 11.11 19.79 14.63
C ASP A 529 12.16 19.83 13.50
N THR A 530 13.36 20.29 13.81
CA THR A 530 14.45 20.51 12.84
C THR A 530 15.60 19.52 13.02
N SER A 531 15.98 18.79 11.97
CA SER A 531 17.12 17.87 11.93
C SER A 531 18.06 18.18 10.76
N LEU A 532 19.26 17.60 10.75
CA LEU A 532 20.20 17.75 9.64
C LEU A 532 19.77 16.85 8.47
N ALA A 533 19.64 17.42 7.27
CA ALA A 533 19.27 16.68 6.07
C ALA A 533 20.46 15.91 5.48
N ASP A 534 20.16 14.74 4.93
CA ASP A 534 21.16 13.91 4.25
C ASP A 534 21.67 14.57 2.96
N PHE A 535 22.99 14.76 2.86
CA PHE A 535 23.60 15.33 1.66
C PHE A 535 23.44 14.37 0.47
N SER A 536 22.62 14.79 -0.48
CA SER A 536 22.15 13.98 -1.60
C SER A 536 21.97 14.87 -2.84
N PHE A 537 21.80 14.26 -4.01
CA PHE A 537 21.65 15.02 -5.26
C PHE A 537 20.45 15.99 -5.21
N THR A 538 19.37 15.63 -4.50
CA THR A 538 18.23 16.53 -4.24
C THR A 538 18.59 17.64 -3.27
N GLN A 539 19.15 17.31 -2.09
CA GLN A 539 19.49 18.28 -1.04
C GLN A 539 20.49 19.34 -1.51
N ALA A 540 21.38 18.98 -2.45
CA ALA A 540 22.34 19.91 -3.02
C ALA A 540 21.70 21.16 -3.68
N PHE A 541 20.41 21.09 -4.04
CA PHE A 541 19.62 22.19 -4.62
C PHE A 541 18.58 22.78 -3.67
N GLU A 542 18.60 22.42 -2.38
CA GLU A 542 17.66 22.96 -1.38
C GLU A 542 18.14 24.30 -0.78
N GLU A 543 17.19 25.09 -0.27
CA GLU A 543 17.43 26.42 0.34
C GLU A 543 17.98 26.35 1.76
N ASN A 544 18.05 25.16 2.36
CA ASN A 544 18.54 24.94 3.71
C ASN A 544 19.20 23.56 3.80
N ILE A 545 20.15 23.39 4.73
CA ILE A 545 20.76 22.08 4.99
C ILE A 545 19.98 21.26 6.03
N TYR A 546 19.01 21.89 6.69
CA TYR A 546 18.14 21.28 7.71
C TYR A 546 16.77 20.94 7.13
N SER A 547 16.18 19.84 7.61
CA SER A 547 14.88 19.33 7.21
C SER A 547 13.91 19.23 8.40
N GLY A 548 12.65 18.89 8.10
CA GLY A 548 11.54 18.81 9.06
C GLY A 548 10.95 20.18 9.41
N GLY A 549 11.80 21.08 9.93
CA GLY A 549 11.42 22.34 10.54
C GLY A 549 12.30 23.52 10.14
N TRP A 550 11.96 24.70 10.66
CA TRP A 550 12.67 25.95 10.37
C TRP A 550 13.43 26.51 11.58
N ASP A 551 13.72 25.71 12.62
CA ASP A 551 14.41 26.21 13.83
C ASP A 551 15.88 26.57 13.60
N ARG A 552 16.47 26.01 12.55
CA ARG A 552 17.77 26.41 12.02
C ARG A 552 17.66 26.71 10.54
N ILE A 553 18.15 27.88 10.15
CA ILE A 553 18.36 28.27 8.76
C ILE A 553 19.84 28.58 8.61
N ALA A 554 20.56 27.72 7.87
CA ALA A 554 21.99 27.92 7.65
C ALA A 554 22.25 29.24 6.90
N ASN A 555 23.31 29.97 7.29
CA ASN A 555 23.82 31.01 6.40
C ASN A 555 24.43 30.34 5.16
N ALA A 556 24.20 30.95 4.01
CA ALA A 556 24.62 30.43 2.74
C ALA A 556 25.18 31.56 1.89
N ASN A 557 26.34 31.31 1.30
CA ASN A 557 26.84 32.03 0.15
C ASN A 557 27.56 30.96 -0.65
N GLN A 558 26.83 30.30 -1.55
CA GLN A 558 27.27 29.02 -2.11
C GLN A 558 26.76 28.80 -3.54
N LEU A 559 27.52 28.02 -4.30
CA LEU A 559 27.21 27.59 -5.66
C LEU A 559 27.26 26.07 -5.74
N THR A 560 26.12 25.41 -5.93
CA THR A 560 26.08 24.01 -6.35
C THR A 560 26.25 23.95 -7.86
N ALA A 561 27.22 23.16 -8.30
CA ALA A 561 27.41 22.81 -9.70
C ALA A 561 27.17 21.31 -9.88
N ALA A 562 26.39 20.93 -10.88
CA ALA A 562 26.17 19.55 -11.26
C ALA A 562 26.26 19.37 -12.77
N LEU A 563 26.59 18.14 -13.17
CA LEU A 563 26.61 17.69 -14.55
C LEU A 563 25.94 16.32 -14.60
N THR A 564 24.82 16.23 -15.31
CA THR A 564 24.15 14.96 -15.62
C THR A 564 24.31 14.64 -17.09
N THR A 565 24.40 13.36 -17.45
CA THR A 565 24.32 12.91 -18.84
C THR A 565 23.51 11.62 -18.90
N ARG A 566 22.53 11.56 -19.81
CA ARG A 566 21.63 10.43 -19.99
C ARG A 566 21.80 9.85 -21.38
N TRP A 567 21.53 8.57 -21.54
CA TRP A 567 21.37 7.90 -22.82
C TRP A 567 19.95 7.37 -22.91
N LEU A 568 19.19 7.95 -23.83
CA LEU A 568 17.82 7.57 -24.13
C LEU A 568 17.82 6.66 -25.37
N ASP A 569 17.08 5.57 -25.31
CA ASP A 569 16.84 4.65 -26.43
C ASP A 569 16.09 5.42 -27.55
N ALA A 570 16.65 5.48 -28.76
CA ALA A 570 16.20 6.44 -29.78
C ALA A 570 14.76 6.21 -30.27
N ASP A 571 14.28 4.97 -30.27
CA ASP A 571 12.94 4.61 -30.75
C ASP A 571 11.88 4.71 -29.64
N THR A 572 12.26 4.52 -28.38
CA THR A 572 11.33 4.39 -27.25
C THR A 572 11.41 5.52 -26.21
N GLY A 573 12.47 6.33 -26.24
CA GLY A 573 12.76 7.35 -25.22
C GLY A 573 13.18 6.77 -23.86
N PHE A 574 13.35 5.45 -23.74
CA PHE A 574 13.66 4.79 -22.48
C PHE A 574 15.08 5.13 -21.99
N GLU A 575 15.23 5.62 -20.76
CA GLU A 575 16.54 5.90 -20.15
C GLU A 575 17.32 4.61 -19.90
N ARG A 576 18.33 4.36 -20.75
CA ARG A 576 19.23 3.19 -20.65
C ARG A 576 20.33 3.40 -19.63
N MET A 577 20.79 4.63 -19.48
CA MET A 577 21.90 4.97 -18.59
C MET A 577 21.81 6.45 -18.20
N SER A 578 22.13 6.76 -16.95
CA SER A 578 22.28 8.12 -16.44
C SER A 578 23.51 8.18 -15.55
N LEU A 579 24.33 9.22 -15.73
CA LEU A 579 25.48 9.53 -14.89
C LEU A 579 25.34 10.97 -14.39
N GLY A 580 25.48 11.19 -13.10
CA GLY A 580 25.42 12.50 -12.47
C GLY A 580 26.59 12.72 -11.53
N VAL A 581 27.19 13.90 -11.57
CA VAL A 581 28.13 14.39 -10.54
C VAL A 581 27.69 15.76 -10.05
N ALA A 582 27.76 16.00 -8.75
CA ALA A 582 27.49 17.32 -8.15
C ALA A 582 28.49 17.66 -7.03
N GLN A 583 28.82 18.94 -6.92
CA GLN A 583 29.59 19.50 -5.82
C GLN A 583 29.08 20.91 -5.48
N ARG A 584 29.08 21.25 -4.20
CA ARG A 584 28.76 22.58 -3.69
C ARG A 584 30.04 23.31 -3.29
N LEU A 585 30.20 24.53 -3.77
CA LEU A 585 31.28 25.45 -3.44
C LEU A 585 30.75 26.47 -2.43
N TYR A 586 31.52 26.75 -1.37
CA TYR A 586 31.12 27.68 -0.33
C TYR A 586 32.05 28.90 -0.32
N PHE A 587 31.46 30.09 -0.35
CA PHE A 587 32.17 31.38 -0.30
C PHE A 587 32.19 32.01 1.11
N GLU A 588 31.51 31.38 2.07
CA GLU A 588 31.52 31.74 3.50
C GLU A 588 31.49 30.47 4.36
N ASP A 589 32.05 30.52 5.57
CA ASP A 589 31.94 29.46 6.58
C ASP A 589 30.51 29.33 7.13
N GLN A 590 30.16 28.13 7.58
CA GLN A 590 28.90 27.89 8.28
C GLN A 590 28.99 28.44 9.71
N LYS A 591 28.08 29.35 10.04
CA LYS A 591 28.00 30.05 11.34
C LYS A 591 26.73 29.70 12.12
N VAL A 592 25.76 29.06 11.46
CA VAL A 592 24.53 28.55 12.08
C VAL A 592 24.59 27.03 12.05
N THR A 593 24.43 26.44 13.23
CA THR A 593 24.49 25.00 13.46
C THR A 593 23.34 24.52 14.34
N LEU A 594 23.04 23.24 14.31
CA LEU A 594 22.35 22.55 15.41
C LEU A 594 23.29 22.51 16.63
N PRO A 595 22.74 22.34 17.85
CA PRO A 595 23.57 22.13 19.03
C PRO A 595 24.46 20.90 18.86
N LEU A 596 25.72 21.00 19.29
CA LEU A 596 26.74 19.96 19.15
C LEU A 596 27.09 19.57 17.69
N GLU A 597 26.60 20.29 16.67
CA GLU A 597 27.09 20.18 15.29
C GLU A 597 28.41 20.94 15.11
N THR A 598 29.41 20.24 14.56
CA THR A 598 30.70 20.83 14.16
C THR A 598 30.49 21.73 12.94
N PRO A 599 30.73 23.07 13.02
CA PRO A 599 30.50 23.96 11.89
C PRO A 599 31.43 23.67 10.71
N ARG A 600 30.90 23.68 9.48
CA ARG A 600 31.71 23.55 8.27
C ARG A 600 32.57 24.79 8.01
N THR A 601 33.89 24.58 7.96
CA THR A 601 34.91 25.52 7.44
C THR A 601 35.45 25.15 6.05
N ASN A 602 35.12 23.95 5.55
CA ASN A 602 35.56 23.48 4.23
C ASN A 602 34.91 24.29 3.09
N VAL A 603 35.72 24.85 2.18
CA VAL A 603 35.27 25.66 1.02
C VAL A 603 34.59 24.85 -0.10
N ARG A 604 34.50 23.53 0.02
CA ARG A 604 33.79 22.62 -0.89
C ARG A 604 33.02 21.57 -0.09
N SER A 605 31.95 21.02 -0.67
CA SER A 605 31.30 19.82 -0.17
C SER A 605 32.01 18.55 -0.63
N ASP A 606 31.59 17.44 -0.05
CA ASP A 606 31.70 16.12 -0.64
C ASP A 606 31.25 16.15 -2.12
N PHE A 607 31.88 15.33 -2.95
CA PHE A 607 31.38 15.01 -4.28
C PHE A 607 30.24 14.01 -4.15
N LEU A 608 29.11 14.34 -4.78
CA LEU A 608 28.01 13.41 -5.00
C LEU A 608 28.17 12.81 -6.39
N VAL A 609 28.18 11.49 -6.47
CA VAL A 609 28.23 10.73 -7.73
C VAL A 609 27.03 9.79 -7.77
N GLY A 610 26.26 9.83 -8.85
CA GLY A 610 25.15 8.92 -9.12
C GLY A 610 25.32 8.28 -10.49
N ALA A 611 24.97 7.00 -10.60
CA ALA A 611 24.87 6.29 -11.86
C ALA A 611 23.70 5.30 -11.81
N SER A 612 22.86 5.27 -12.84
CA SER A 612 21.88 4.21 -13.09
C SER A 612 22.10 3.66 -14.49
N ALA A 613 21.91 2.36 -14.68
CA ALA A 613 22.07 1.71 -15.98
C ALA A 613 21.19 0.47 -16.12
N ALA A 614 20.26 0.50 -17.07
CA ALA A 614 19.61 -0.68 -17.63
C ALA A 614 20.54 -1.28 -18.72
N LEU A 615 21.63 -1.90 -18.27
CA LEU A 615 22.70 -2.49 -19.10
C LEU A 615 22.16 -3.47 -20.15
N THR A 616 21.07 -4.18 -19.83
CA THR A 616 20.27 -4.93 -20.80
C THR A 616 18.79 -4.76 -20.46
N ASP A 617 17.88 -5.32 -21.27
CA ASP A 617 16.45 -5.39 -20.94
C ASP A 617 16.12 -6.24 -19.69
N THR A 618 17.14 -6.88 -19.08
CA THR A 618 17.01 -7.75 -17.91
C THR A 618 17.97 -7.42 -16.77
N LEU A 619 19.00 -6.60 -16.98
CA LEU A 619 20.01 -6.26 -15.98
C LEU A 619 20.02 -4.74 -15.72
N ASN A 620 19.63 -4.36 -14.50
CA ASN A 620 19.73 -3.00 -14.00
C ASN A 620 20.85 -2.90 -12.96
N THR A 621 21.55 -1.78 -12.92
CA THR A 621 22.59 -1.46 -11.94
C THR A 621 22.46 -0.02 -11.49
N ASP A 622 22.62 0.25 -10.20
CA ASP A 622 22.56 1.57 -9.59
C ASP A 622 23.77 1.76 -8.67
N VAL A 623 24.39 2.94 -8.74
CA VAL A 623 25.51 3.37 -7.90
C VAL A 623 25.22 4.76 -7.39
N ALA A 624 25.39 4.99 -6.09
CA ALA A 624 25.39 6.32 -5.50
C ALA A 624 26.54 6.41 -4.51
N ALA A 625 27.34 7.48 -4.55
CA ALA A 625 28.49 7.63 -3.67
C ALA A 625 28.67 9.09 -3.24
N GLN A 626 29.13 9.27 -2.01
CA GLN A 626 29.43 10.55 -1.41
C GLN A 626 30.89 10.50 -0.92
N TYR A 627 31.76 11.30 -1.53
CA TYR A 627 33.20 11.31 -1.27
C TYR A 627 33.65 12.65 -0.70
N ASN A 628 34.22 12.65 0.51
CA ASN A 628 34.78 13.82 1.16
C ASN A 628 36.23 14.06 0.66
N PRO A 629 36.49 15.17 -0.08
CA PRO A 629 37.79 15.43 -0.68
C PRO A 629 38.84 15.98 0.30
N TYR A 630 38.45 16.36 1.52
CA TYR A 630 39.37 16.90 2.54
C TYR A 630 39.98 15.78 3.38
N ASP A 631 39.12 14.88 3.86
CA ASP A 631 39.50 13.78 4.74
C ASP A 631 39.81 12.48 3.96
N ASN A 632 39.82 12.54 2.62
CA ASN A 632 40.07 11.43 1.68
C ASN A 632 39.31 10.14 2.04
N ASN A 633 38.00 10.24 2.25
CA ASN A 633 37.17 9.10 2.60
C ASN A 633 35.76 9.19 2.01
N TRP A 634 35.09 8.04 1.99
CA TRP A 634 33.70 7.94 1.59
C TRP A 634 32.81 8.20 2.81
N SER A 635 31.87 9.14 2.67
CA SER A 635 30.83 9.39 3.66
C SER A 635 29.70 8.37 3.50
N ARG A 636 29.32 8.05 2.25
CA ARG A 636 28.26 7.10 1.89
C ARG A 636 28.54 6.39 0.56
N GLY A 637 27.97 5.21 0.37
CA GLY A 637 28.04 4.41 -0.84
C GLY A 637 26.89 3.42 -0.95
N LEU A 638 26.29 3.32 -2.14
CA LEU A 638 25.36 2.28 -2.56
C LEU A 638 25.88 1.74 -3.89
N ILE A 639 25.99 0.42 -3.99
CA ILE A 639 26.18 -0.28 -5.25
C ILE A 639 25.14 -1.39 -5.28
N SER A 640 24.25 -1.42 -6.26
CA SER A 640 23.29 -2.50 -6.42
C SER A 640 23.14 -2.93 -7.87
N ALA A 641 22.95 -4.23 -8.08
CA ALA A 641 22.63 -4.82 -9.37
C ALA A 641 21.44 -5.77 -9.22
N ARG A 642 20.48 -5.69 -10.15
CA ARG A 642 19.30 -6.55 -10.24
C ARG A 642 19.22 -7.17 -11.63
N TRP A 643 19.32 -8.49 -11.68
CA TRP A 643 19.15 -9.28 -12.89
C TRP A 643 17.82 -10.05 -12.84
N SER A 644 16.95 -9.86 -13.82
CA SER A 644 15.65 -10.51 -13.93
C SER A 644 15.46 -11.07 -15.36
N PRO A 645 16.11 -12.21 -15.71
CA PRO A 645 16.18 -12.71 -17.09
C PRO A 645 14.86 -13.20 -17.66
N GLN A 646 13.92 -13.59 -16.80
CA GLN A 646 12.60 -14.11 -17.17
C GLN A 646 11.63 -13.97 -15.97
N ARG A 647 10.34 -14.19 -16.20
CA ARG A 647 9.32 -14.28 -15.13
C ARG A 647 9.73 -15.32 -14.07
N LEU A 648 9.44 -15.06 -12.79
CA LEU A 648 9.83 -15.90 -11.64
C LEU A 648 11.34 -16.06 -11.42
N THR A 649 12.18 -15.24 -12.05
CA THR A 649 13.63 -15.27 -11.86
C THR A 649 14.14 -13.85 -11.59
N THR A 650 14.68 -13.61 -10.40
CA THR A 650 15.35 -12.34 -10.04
C THR A 650 16.54 -12.62 -9.13
N VAL A 651 17.65 -11.93 -9.33
CA VAL A 651 18.81 -11.91 -8.45
C VAL A 651 19.18 -10.46 -8.23
N ALA A 652 19.11 -10.00 -6.98
CA ALA A 652 19.46 -8.65 -6.58
C ALA A 652 20.57 -8.70 -5.53
N VAL A 653 21.67 -7.99 -5.80
CA VAL A 653 22.76 -7.76 -4.84
C VAL A 653 22.83 -6.28 -4.56
N ALA A 654 23.02 -5.89 -3.30
CA ALA A 654 23.29 -4.51 -2.92
C ALA A 654 24.34 -4.44 -1.81
N TYR A 655 25.32 -3.56 -1.95
CA TYR A 655 26.20 -3.12 -0.87
C TYR A 655 25.81 -1.70 -0.46
N ARG A 656 25.63 -1.48 0.84
CA ARG A 656 25.34 -0.15 1.41
C ARG A 656 26.35 0.17 2.50
N TYR A 657 27.00 1.32 2.34
CA TYR A 657 27.92 1.93 3.27
C TYR A 657 27.43 3.34 3.64
N GLN A 658 27.44 3.65 4.92
CA GLN A 658 27.25 4.97 5.49
C GLN A 658 28.15 5.03 6.72
N ARG A 659 29.01 6.03 6.77
CA ARG A 659 29.93 6.24 7.89
C ARG A 659 29.15 6.60 9.16
N ASP A 660 29.68 6.18 10.30
CA ASP A 660 29.16 6.58 11.61
C ASP A 660 29.31 8.09 11.87
N PRO A 661 28.34 8.71 12.56
CA PRO A 661 28.42 10.12 12.93
C PRO A 661 29.56 10.38 13.94
N GLN A 662 29.95 11.65 14.09
CA GLN A 662 30.96 12.02 15.09
C GLN A 662 30.45 11.75 16.52
N PRO A 663 31.33 11.37 17.48
CA PRO A 663 30.93 11.17 18.88
C PRO A 663 30.22 12.40 19.45
N GLY A 664 29.04 12.20 20.05
CA GLY A 664 28.19 13.28 20.58
C GLY A 664 27.17 13.86 19.60
N VAL A 665 27.13 13.40 18.34
CA VAL A 665 26.12 13.78 17.35
C VAL A 665 24.93 12.81 17.39
N PHE A 666 23.87 13.19 18.11
CA PHE A 666 22.70 12.33 18.34
C PHE A 666 21.56 12.49 17.31
N TYR A 667 21.63 13.51 16.43
CA TYR A 667 20.58 13.81 15.43
C TYR A 667 20.88 13.24 14.03
N GLN A 668 22.01 12.55 13.84
CA GLN A 668 22.30 11.80 12.62
C GLN A 668 22.03 10.31 12.83
N PRO A 669 21.43 9.60 11.85
CA PRO A 669 21.29 8.15 11.93
C PRO A 669 22.66 7.47 11.94
N GLN A 670 22.75 6.38 12.72
CA GLN A 670 23.96 5.56 12.82
C GLN A 670 24.40 5.02 11.47
N GLY A 671 25.71 4.76 11.35
CA GLY A 671 26.30 4.22 10.14
C GLY A 671 25.75 2.84 9.79
N GLN A 672 25.85 2.52 8.51
CA GLN A 672 25.46 1.23 7.96
C GLN A 672 26.62 0.66 7.18
N ASN A 673 26.90 -0.62 7.34
CA ASN A 673 27.84 -1.33 6.49
C ASN A 673 27.23 -2.71 6.26
N GLN A 674 26.56 -2.91 5.13
CA GLN A 674 25.74 -4.11 4.90
C GLN A 674 25.77 -4.60 3.46
N VAL A 675 25.75 -5.92 3.30
CA VAL A 675 25.53 -6.61 2.02
C VAL A 675 24.17 -7.29 2.05
N SER A 676 23.33 -6.95 1.08
CA SER A 676 22.06 -7.61 0.77
C SER A 676 22.23 -8.54 -0.43
N LEU A 677 21.78 -9.79 -0.30
CA LEU A 677 21.50 -10.69 -1.42
C LEU A 677 20.01 -11.06 -1.37
N ALA A 678 19.28 -10.93 -2.47
CA ALA A 678 17.89 -11.37 -2.60
C ALA A 678 17.69 -12.13 -3.92
N VAL A 679 16.97 -13.25 -3.88
CA VAL A 679 16.84 -14.17 -5.01
C VAL A 679 15.41 -14.73 -5.11
N GLN A 680 14.88 -14.83 -6.31
CA GLN A 680 13.83 -15.77 -6.71
C GLN A 680 14.39 -16.62 -7.85
N TRP A 681 14.34 -17.95 -7.74
CA TRP A 681 14.94 -18.84 -8.74
C TRP A 681 14.12 -20.10 -9.00
N PRO A 682 13.79 -20.45 -10.26
CA PRO A 682 13.16 -21.71 -10.59
C PRO A 682 14.20 -22.85 -10.63
N PHE A 683 14.15 -23.77 -9.68
CA PHE A 683 14.97 -25.00 -9.71
C PHE A 683 14.40 -26.03 -10.69
N SER A 684 13.09 -26.00 -10.94
CA SER A 684 12.42 -26.81 -11.95
C SER A 684 11.12 -26.13 -12.40
N LYS A 685 10.33 -26.79 -13.26
CA LYS A 685 8.98 -26.33 -13.63
C LYS A 685 7.99 -26.28 -12.44
N ARG A 686 8.34 -26.87 -11.29
CA ARG A 686 7.48 -26.97 -10.09
C ARG A 686 8.09 -26.36 -8.84
N TRP A 687 9.41 -26.44 -8.65
CA TRP A 687 10.11 -25.93 -7.47
C TRP A 687 10.74 -24.57 -7.73
N TYR A 688 10.41 -23.59 -6.88
CA TYR A 688 10.95 -22.24 -6.92
C TYR A 688 11.53 -21.88 -5.54
N GLY A 689 12.78 -21.45 -5.49
CA GLY A 689 13.39 -20.90 -4.29
C GLY A 689 13.17 -19.40 -4.19
N VAL A 690 12.93 -18.91 -2.98
CA VAL A 690 12.99 -17.50 -2.62
C VAL A 690 13.96 -17.31 -1.46
N GLY A 691 14.73 -16.23 -1.47
CA GLY A 691 15.69 -15.96 -0.41
C GLY A 691 16.04 -14.49 -0.28
N ARG A 692 16.41 -14.10 0.93
CA ARG A 692 17.08 -12.83 1.24
C ARG A 692 18.07 -13.06 2.38
N VAL A 693 19.25 -12.48 2.29
CA VAL A 693 20.19 -12.36 3.42
C VAL A 693 20.71 -10.94 3.44
N ASP A 694 20.51 -10.26 4.56
CA ASP A 694 21.15 -9.00 4.90
C ASP A 694 22.20 -9.26 5.97
N TYR A 695 23.46 -8.99 5.63
CA TYR A 695 24.61 -9.21 6.50
C TYR A 695 25.28 -7.88 6.82
N SER A 696 25.28 -7.50 8.10
CA SER A 696 26.04 -6.36 8.60
C SER A 696 27.51 -6.74 8.69
N LEU A 697 28.36 -5.91 8.08
CA LEU A 697 29.81 -5.93 8.16
C LEU A 697 30.33 -4.93 9.23
N ARG A 698 29.46 -4.34 10.05
CA ARG A 698 29.89 -3.45 11.14
C ARG A 698 30.67 -4.24 12.20
N SER A 699 31.76 -3.64 12.65
CA SER A 699 32.61 -4.12 13.74
C SER A 699 33.14 -2.92 14.52
N GLY A 700 32.84 -2.81 15.80
CA GLY A 700 33.26 -1.67 16.63
C GLY A 700 32.40 -1.50 17.88
N PRO A 701 32.55 -0.40 18.64
CA PRO A 701 31.66 -0.07 19.74
C PRO A 701 30.21 0.02 19.25
N SER A 702 29.29 -0.57 20.02
CA SER A 702 27.86 -0.42 19.76
C SER A 702 27.42 1.00 20.03
N SER A 703 26.61 1.50 19.10
CA SER A 703 26.04 2.85 19.17
C SER A 703 24.71 2.91 19.92
N THR A 704 24.10 1.75 20.16
CA THR A 704 22.78 1.60 20.81
C THR A 704 22.91 1.14 22.25
N LEU A 705 23.78 0.15 22.50
CA LEU A 705 24.03 -0.49 23.79
C LEU A 705 25.38 -0.05 24.35
N ALA A 706 25.38 0.72 25.45
CA ALA A 706 26.60 1.15 26.12
C ALA A 706 27.49 -0.05 26.52
N ASP A 707 28.81 0.11 26.37
CA ASP A 707 29.85 -0.87 26.72
C ASP A 707 29.75 -2.25 26.01
N THR A 708 29.02 -2.33 24.89
CA THR A 708 29.00 -3.51 24.02
C THR A 708 29.70 -3.24 22.69
N THR A 709 30.11 -4.29 21.98
CA THR A 709 30.67 -4.19 20.63
C THR A 709 29.73 -4.81 19.58
N GLU A 710 29.40 -4.04 18.56
CA GLU A 710 28.79 -4.57 17.34
C GLU A 710 29.81 -5.48 16.63
N SER A 711 29.32 -6.65 16.21
CA SER A 711 30.08 -7.65 15.46
C SER A 711 29.34 -8.03 14.18
N PRO A 712 30.05 -8.48 13.12
CA PRO A 712 29.42 -8.82 11.85
C PRO A 712 28.36 -9.92 12.00
N ARG A 713 27.11 -9.59 11.65
CA ARG A 713 25.93 -10.43 11.92
C ARG A 713 24.88 -10.35 10.82
N VAL A 714 24.12 -11.44 10.66
CA VAL A 714 22.90 -11.46 9.84
C VAL A 714 21.82 -10.61 10.54
N THR A 715 21.39 -9.53 9.91
CA THR A 715 20.33 -8.64 10.45
C THR A 715 18.94 -9.10 10.01
N GLN A 716 18.83 -9.64 8.79
CA GLN A 716 17.63 -10.27 8.27
C GLN A 716 18.00 -11.48 7.41
N ALA A 717 17.26 -12.58 7.55
CA ALA A 717 17.28 -13.70 6.62
C ALA A 717 15.85 -14.12 6.26
N ILE A 718 15.62 -14.43 4.99
CA ILE A 718 14.43 -15.12 4.50
C ILE A 718 14.93 -16.29 3.67
N ALA A 719 14.35 -17.47 3.90
CA ALA A 719 14.55 -18.63 3.05
C ALA A 719 13.19 -19.29 2.83
N GLY A 720 12.79 -19.48 1.58
CA GLY A 720 11.50 -20.08 1.27
C GLY A 720 11.53 -20.92 0.01
N LEU A 721 10.55 -21.80 -0.07
CA LEU A 721 10.39 -22.78 -1.12
C LEU A 721 8.92 -22.80 -1.53
N GLU A 722 8.66 -22.53 -2.80
CA GLU A 722 7.33 -22.59 -3.41
C GLU A 722 7.26 -23.84 -4.32
N TYR A 723 6.23 -24.65 -4.15
CA TYR A 723 5.92 -25.79 -5.01
C TYR A 723 4.64 -25.53 -5.80
N LYS A 724 4.76 -25.41 -7.13
CA LYS A 724 3.64 -25.37 -8.05
C LYS A 724 3.14 -26.79 -8.32
N GLY A 725 1.91 -27.07 -7.86
CA GLY A 725 1.22 -28.31 -8.14
C GLY A 725 0.82 -28.50 -9.60
N ASP A 726 0.58 -29.75 -9.95
CA ASP A 726 0.20 -30.22 -11.29
C ASP A 726 -1.05 -29.51 -11.83
N CYS A 727 -2.03 -29.29 -10.96
CA CYS A 727 -3.24 -28.54 -11.25
C CYS A 727 -3.74 -27.79 -10.01
N CYS A 728 -3.83 -26.46 -10.11
CA CYS A 728 -4.65 -25.59 -9.25
C CYS A 728 -4.32 -25.55 -7.75
N TRP A 729 -3.04 -25.72 -7.40
CA TRP A 729 -2.52 -25.38 -6.08
C TRP A 729 -1.05 -24.94 -6.10
N VAL A 730 -0.66 -24.15 -5.10
CA VAL A 730 0.74 -23.82 -4.79
C VAL A 730 0.97 -23.97 -3.28
N GLY A 731 1.93 -24.80 -2.89
CA GLY A 731 2.42 -24.86 -1.52
C GLY A 731 3.57 -23.88 -1.32
N ARG A 732 3.64 -23.19 -0.18
CA ARG A 732 4.76 -22.34 0.20
C ARG A 732 5.19 -22.65 1.63
N MET A 733 6.50 -22.76 1.83
CA MET A 733 7.14 -22.78 3.14
C MET A 733 8.14 -21.62 3.17
N VAL A 734 8.04 -20.73 4.16
CA VAL A 734 8.93 -19.57 4.27
C VAL A 734 9.39 -19.43 5.72
N TYR A 735 10.71 -19.52 5.91
CA TYR A 735 11.39 -19.15 7.14
C TYR A 735 11.85 -17.70 7.07
N GLN A 736 11.66 -16.95 8.15
CA GLN A 736 12.15 -15.59 8.31
C GLN A 736 12.87 -15.46 9.67
N ARG A 737 14.04 -14.83 9.68
CA ARG A 737 14.73 -14.34 10.88
C ARG A 737 14.99 -12.85 10.74
N TYR A 738 14.73 -12.08 11.80
CA TYR A 738 14.93 -10.63 11.81
C TYR A 738 15.30 -10.14 13.20
N ALA A 739 16.12 -9.09 13.28
CA ALA A 739 16.36 -8.37 14.53
C ALA A 739 15.10 -7.61 14.98
N VAL A 740 14.83 -7.57 16.29
CA VAL A 740 13.68 -6.86 16.91
C VAL A 740 14.08 -5.83 17.96
N SER A 741 15.27 -5.97 18.55
CA SER A 741 15.93 -5.00 19.42
C SER A 741 17.42 -4.92 19.04
N ALA A 742 18.21 -4.15 19.79
CA ALA A 742 19.66 -4.15 19.60
C ALA A 742 20.30 -5.54 19.81
N ALA A 743 19.79 -6.33 20.76
CA ALA A 743 20.28 -7.65 21.14
C ALA A 743 19.48 -8.83 20.54
N ASP A 744 18.16 -8.70 20.39
CA ASP A 744 17.26 -9.82 20.12
C ASP A 744 16.95 -10.05 18.63
N THR A 745 16.72 -11.32 18.29
CA THR A 745 16.19 -11.72 16.98
C THR A 745 14.96 -12.59 17.14
N ASN A 746 13.91 -12.31 16.36
CA ASN A 746 12.76 -13.20 16.23
C ASN A 746 12.93 -14.09 14.99
N SER A 747 12.52 -15.35 15.10
CA SER A 747 12.42 -16.31 14.00
C SER A 747 10.98 -16.73 13.83
N ALA A 748 10.51 -16.79 12.58
CA ALA A 748 9.17 -17.20 12.20
C ALA A 748 9.23 -18.26 11.09
N LEU A 749 8.29 -19.21 11.13
CA LEU A 749 8.11 -20.20 10.07
C LEU A 749 6.64 -20.19 9.62
N PHE A 750 6.46 -19.93 8.33
CA PHE A 750 5.17 -19.81 7.66
C PHE A 750 4.96 -21.01 6.73
N PHE A 751 3.74 -21.53 6.73
CA PHE A 751 3.27 -22.50 5.74
C PHE A 751 1.98 -21.97 5.12
N GLN A 752 1.88 -22.09 3.80
CA GLN A 752 0.70 -21.69 3.04
C GLN A 752 0.36 -22.76 2.01
N LEU A 753 -0.92 -23.09 1.89
CA LEU A 753 -1.46 -23.87 0.77
C LEU A 753 -2.46 -22.98 0.03
N GLU A 754 -2.03 -22.42 -1.10
CA GLU A 754 -2.89 -21.67 -2.02
C GLU A 754 -3.64 -22.66 -2.91
N LEU A 755 -4.96 -22.67 -2.81
CA LEU A 755 -5.86 -23.47 -3.64
C LEU A 755 -6.55 -22.53 -4.65
N THR A 756 -6.25 -22.71 -5.93
CA THR A 756 -6.79 -21.84 -6.99
C THR A 756 -8.32 -21.95 -7.02
N GLY A 757 -9.00 -20.81 -7.02
CA GLY A 757 -10.46 -20.73 -6.95
C GLY A 757 -11.07 -20.74 -5.54
N LEU A 758 -10.30 -21.10 -4.50
CA LEU A 758 -10.77 -21.11 -3.09
C LEU A 758 -10.08 -20.06 -2.21
N GLY A 759 -8.77 -19.84 -2.39
CA GLY A 759 -7.98 -18.92 -1.58
C GLY A 759 -6.75 -19.58 -0.95
N SER A 760 -6.18 -18.95 0.07
CA SER A 760 -4.99 -19.47 0.77
C SER A 760 -5.31 -19.97 2.18
N LEU A 761 -4.90 -21.20 2.47
CA LEU A 761 -4.84 -21.79 3.81
C LEU A 761 -3.51 -21.46 4.46
N GLY A 762 -3.52 -21.08 5.74
CA GLY A 762 -2.31 -20.70 6.48
C GLY A 762 -1.90 -19.23 6.30
N THR A 763 -0.80 -18.84 6.92
CA THR A 763 -0.28 -17.46 6.85
C THR A 763 0.14 -17.11 5.43
N ASP A 764 -0.25 -15.94 4.91
CA ASP A 764 0.21 -15.44 3.61
C ASP A 764 1.57 -14.71 3.71
N PRO A 765 2.70 -15.28 3.24
CA PRO A 765 3.99 -14.63 3.24
C PRO A 765 4.12 -13.60 2.10
N MET A 766 3.11 -13.43 1.24
CA MET A 766 3.24 -12.70 -0.01
C MET A 766 3.59 -11.22 0.16
N ASN A 767 3.06 -10.56 1.19
CA ASN A 767 3.41 -9.18 1.52
C ASN A 767 4.87 -9.05 1.98
N LEU A 768 5.38 -10.03 2.74
CA LEU A 768 6.79 -10.12 3.13
C LEU A 768 7.69 -10.32 1.90
N LEU A 769 7.38 -11.29 1.04
CA LEU A 769 8.17 -11.62 -0.15
C LEU A 769 8.21 -10.45 -1.14
N ASN A 770 7.06 -9.87 -1.48
CA ASN A 770 6.94 -8.70 -2.36
C ASN A 770 7.77 -7.50 -1.89
N ARG A 771 7.80 -7.24 -0.57
CA ARG A 771 8.56 -6.11 0.02
C ARG A 771 10.06 -6.41 0.14
N SER A 772 10.42 -7.67 0.38
CA SER A 772 11.80 -8.05 0.70
C SER A 772 12.64 -8.44 -0.52
N ILE A 773 12.02 -8.91 -1.61
CA ILE A 773 12.73 -9.44 -2.79
C ILE A 773 12.42 -8.56 -4.01
N PRO A 774 13.35 -7.68 -4.44
CA PRO A 774 13.14 -6.78 -5.57
C PRO A 774 12.85 -7.53 -6.88
N GLY A 775 11.69 -7.24 -7.49
CA GLY A 775 11.25 -7.88 -8.72
C GLY A 775 10.68 -9.30 -8.53
N TYR A 776 10.37 -9.72 -7.29
CA TYR A 776 9.65 -10.98 -7.05
C TYR A 776 8.30 -10.98 -7.78
N THR A 777 7.93 -12.14 -8.32
CA THR A 777 6.66 -12.33 -9.04
C THR A 777 5.94 -13.59 -8.56
N ARG A 778 4.60 -13.54 -8.42
CA ARG A 778 3.81 -14.68 -7.94
C ARG A 778 3.85 -15.86 -8.91
N VAL A 779 4.12 -17.06 -8.40
CA VAL A 779 4.11 -18.32 -9.17
C VAL A 779 2.80 -18.47 -9.94
N THR A 780 1.66 -18.42 -9.24
CA THR A 780 0.32 -18.33 -9.82
C THR A 780 0.06 -16.93 -10.39
N PRO A 781 -0.28 -16.77 -11.68
CA PRO A 781 -0.98 -15.56 -12.11
C PRO A 781 -2.39 -15.53 -11.48
N PRO A 782 -2.99 -14.34 -11.26
CA PRO A 782 -4.38 -14.27 -10.82
C PRO A 782 -5.30 -14.94 -11.84
N ALA A 783 -6.35 -15.61 -11.37
CA ALA A 783 -7.35 -16.21 -12.23
C ALA A 783 -7.98 -15.13 -13.12
N GLN A 784 -8.04 -15.38 -14.43
CA GLN A 784 -8.81 -14.53 -15.34
C GLN A 784 -10.29 -14.72 -15.02
N ALA A 785 -11.06 -13.64 -14.97
CA ALA A 785 -12.50 -13.72 -14.80
C ALA A 785 -13.10 -14.32 -16.08
N GLY A 786 -13.78 -15.47 -15.95
CA GLY A 786 -14.56 -16.06 -17.03
C GLY A 786 -15.68 -15.13 -17.48
N THR A 787 -16.14 -15.30 -18.72
CA THR A 787 -17.24 -14.48 -19.26
C THR A 787 -18.55 -15.26 -19.28
N THR A 788 -19.66 -14.58 -19.04
CA THR A 788 -21.03 -15.16 -19.20
C THR A 788 -21.39 -15.49 -20.66
N PHE A 789 -20.45 -15.27 -21.59
CA PHE A 789 -20.60 -15.51 -23.03
C PHE A 789 -19.57 -16.53 -23.55
N GLU A 790 -18.91 -17.29 -22.67
CA GLU A 790 -18.17 -18.48 -23.08
C GLU A 790 -19.13 -19.47 -23.77
N ARG A 791 -18.63 -20.12 -24.84
CA ARG A 791 -19.50 -20.73 -25.84
C ARG A 791 -20.30 -21.89 -25.24
N TYR A 792 -21.58 -21.91 -25.61
CA TYR A 792 -22.57 -22.93 -25.24
C TYR A 792 -22.33 -24.32 -25.88
N GLU A 793 -21.36 -24.43 -26.80
CA GLU A 793 -21.04 -25.62 -27.60
C GLU A 793 -19.75 -26.30 -27.14
#